data_AF-A0A7T3V4W3-F1
#
_entry.id   AF-A0A7T3V4W3-F1
#
_cell.length_a   1.000
_cell.length_b   1.000
_cell.length_c   1.000
_cell.angle_alpha   90.00
_cell.angle_beta   90.00
_cell.angle_gamma   90.00
#
_symmetry.space_group_name_H-M   'P 1'
#
loop_
_entity.id
_entity.type
_entity.pdbx_description
1 polymer ?
#
loop_
_entity_poly.entity_id
_entity_poly.type
_entity_poly.pdbx_seq_one_letter_code
_entity_poly.pdbx_strand_id
1 'polypeptide(L)'
;MKKQNLAACFSVITIVFTIIGCKIESTPKTDYEEKLYVSAVKFEAESSPDDTDRYSVKITMSTETDGAVIYYSIDGTEPTAESTKYKEPLYFNKDTQLKAFAIKEGLKNSPISLATLSISSKTITKKVYICAKCKKEYNTAQEAADCCAEKTDTSIPSDVTELKAHPKDSAVILTWKDASDNDIFGYIVNWEVLDASRNLSALEKDSFIIANKKESCIITGLTNGKEYTFTVKTMDTSGNISKGATKNAAPKSIPAGKVMEIELEVPNAKSNTTVTVTVNISTRAEKIEKVVYKKDGSENAAKLLSDAEAKEANQNSSNNKEWNFVLKATDESANGTYTVAVLDSDGREKTSQITIENFDFTPPEKIKNVTTNYSSESNVITLNWDTPIDSDFNHVKISYTTNDGSTDSERSEPINENTDSRTFTGIDKTKNYYTYYIKSVDSVGNESLEIKYKVRVNKTKSHVPEYFVKIPAVSINGTESMKPSSEVFLTNRAMEIASFYMSDHPVTRAEYKEVIGRDPSTASAYDANGNILTGNATANNPVNYINWYDAIVYCNMLSLQEGLSPCYKINESTNPDNWGNVPGSKNDIWNSVSCDWNANGYRLPSEAEWEWAARGGESYIYAGSNNINEVAWYGVNTNYTGTREVKVKKANGYKLYNMSGNVKEWCLDWYGRISDKSDITGPLSGNVRCLRGGSWRNSTGTGVNVTGREYKYPHNRSGEYGFRVVLNAN
;
A
#
# COMPACT_ATOMS: atom_id res chain seq x y z
N MET A 1 -51.90 -59.19 1.78
CA MET A 1 -51.42 -59.75 3.06
C MET A 1 -50.52 -58.72 3.71
N LYS A 2 -51.02 -58.02 4.74
CA LYS A 2 -50.60 -58.13 6.16
C LYS A 2 -49.23 -57.44 6.37
N LYS A 3 -49.11 -56.16 6.78
CA LYS A 3 -49.68 -55.38 7.92
C LYS A 3 -48.95 -55.67 9.24
N GLN A 4 -48.59 -54.56 9.92
CA GLN A 4 -48.18 -54.34 11.33
C GLN A 4 -46.67 -54.26 11.62
N ASN A 5 -46.15 -53.36 12.47
CA ASN A 5 -46.52 -52.05 13.05
C ASN A 5 -45.42 -51.72 14.09
N LEU A 6 -44.88 -50.49 14.13
CA LEU A 6 -44.51 -49.69 15.34
C LEU A 6 -43.91 -48.36 14.81
N ALA A 7 -44.69 -47.28 14.66
CA ALA A 7 -45.07 -46.27 15.67
C ALA A 7 -44.00 -45.16 15.90
N ALA A 8 -44.08 -44.08 15.12
CA ALA A 8 -43.68 -42.74 15.53
C ALA A 8 -44.91 -41.83 15.34
N CYS A 9 -45.39 -41.23 16.43
CA CYS A 9 -46.54 -40.34 16.43
C CYS A 9 -46.25 -39.05 15.67
N PHE A 10 -46.84 -38.88 14.50
CA PHE A 10 -47.35 -37.58 14.04
C PHE A 10 -48.75 -37.80 13.45
N SER A 11 -49.75 -37.25 14.14
CA SER A 11 -51.10 -37.02 13.63
C SER A 11 -51.02 -35.85 12.63
N VAL A 12 -51.70 -35.76 11.49
CA VAL A 12 -52.87 -36.49 10.97
C VAL A 12 -53.09 -36.02 9.52
N ILE A 13 -53.43 -36.96 8.61
CA ILE A 13 -54.34 -36.82 7.45
C ILE A 13 -53.88 -35.93 6.26
N THR A 14 -53.95 -36.27 4.96
CA THR A 14 -54.49 -37.41 4.19
C THR A 14 -54.31 -37.11 2.68
N ILE A 15 -53.84 -38.10 1.89
CA ILE A 15 -54.11 -38.41 0.45
C ILE A 15 -53.53 -37.40 -0.58
N VAL A 16 -52.89 -37.81 -1.69
CA VAL A 16 -53.53 -38.16 -2.99
C VAL A 16 -52.61 -39.00 -3.90
N PHE A 17 -53.29 -39.86 -4.65
CA PHE A 17 -52.89 -40.78 -5.73
C PHE A 17 -52.04 -40.18 -6.88
N THR A 18 -51.24 -41.06 -7.47
CA THR A 18 -50.66 -40.94 -8.82
C THR A 18 -51.75 -41.09 -9.89
N ILE A 19 -51.96 -40.09 -10.76
CA ILE A 19 -52.51 -40.28 -12.13
C ILE A 19 -51.83 -39.31 -13.12
N ILE A 20 -51.57 -39.88 -14.30
CA ILE A 20 -51.04 -39.36 -15.55
C ILE A 20 -51.93 -38.27 -16.19
N GLY A 21 -51.34 -37.26 -16.84
CA GLY A 21 -51.87 -36.69 -18.09
C GLY A 21 -52.41 -35.26 -18.09
N CYS A 22 -51.68 -34.38 -18.78
CA CYS A 22 -52.11 -33.29 -19.68
C CYS A 22 -52.99 -32.08 -19.22
N LYS A 23 -52.40 -30.89 -19.48
CA LYS A 23 -52.94 -29.60 -20.00
C LYS A 23 -53.53 -28.50 -19.07
N ILE A 24 -52.76 -27.40 -19.06
CA ILE A 24 -53.06 -25.99 -19.45
C ILE A 24 -53.78 -25.03 -18.49
N GLU A 25 -53.01 -23.97 -18.17
CA GLU A 25 -53.28 -22.53 -17.95
C GLU A 25 -54.46 -22.06 -17.07
N SER A 26 -54.14 -21.37 -15.98
CA SER A 26 -54.11 -19.89 -15.94
C SER A 26 -53.88 -19.38 -14.51
N THR A 27 -52.92 -18.47 -14.35
CA THR A 27 -52.49 -17.88 -13.07
C THR A 27 -53.41 -16.76 -12.59
N PRO A 28 -53.55 -16.63 -11.26
CA PRO A 28 -53.15 -15.41 -10.57
C PRO A 28 -51.95 -15.73 -9.68
N LYS A 29 -50.81 -15.07 -9.94
CA LYS A 29 -49.60 -15.17 -9.10
C LYS A 29 -49.93 -14.71 -7.68
N THR A 30 -50.15 -15.66 -6.77
CA THR A 30 -49.58 -15.54 -5.44
C THR A 30 -48.11 -15.90 -5.60
N ASP A 31 -47.23 -14.88 -5.60
CA ASP A 31 -45.80 -15.09 -5.46
C ASP A 31 -45.56 -15.74 -4.09
N TYR A 32 -45.68 -17.07 -4.04
CA TYR A 32 -44.91 -17.87 -3.11
C TYR A 32 -43.47 -17.67 -3.53
N GLU A 33 -42.82 -16.65 -2.97
CA GLU A 33 -41.36 -16.65 -2.94
C GLU A 33 -40.96 -17.97 -2.25
N GLU A 34 -40.49 -18.94 -3.04
CA GLU A 34 -39.65 -20.01 -2.52
C GLU A 34 -38.42 -19.34 -1.92
N LYS A 35 -38.53 -18.94 -0.64
CA LYS A 35 -37.39 -18.47 0.13
C LYS A 35 -36.46 -19.66 0.28
N LEU A 36 -35.41 -19.67 -0.52
CA LEU A 36 -34.29 -20.58 -0.34
C LEU A 36 -33.62 -20.24 0.99
N TYR A 37 -33.69 -21.18 1.92
CA TYR A 37 -33.02 -21.10 3.21
C TYR A 37 -31.65 -21.75 3.10
N VAL A 38 -30.71 -21.24 3.89
CA VAL A 38 -29.46 -21.97 4.17
C VAL A 38 -29.81 -23.25 4.92
N SER A 39 -29.21 -24.37 4.51
CA SER A 39 -29.38 -25.67 5.16
C SER A 39 -28.99 -25.58 6.65
N ALA A 40 -29.76 -26.26 7.50
CA ALA A 40 -29.51 -26.30 8.94
C ALA A 40 -28.09 -26.80 9.24
N VAL A 41 -27.48 -26.24 10.28
CA VAL A 41 -26.16 -26.68 10.75
C VAL A 41 -26.28 -28.09 11.31
N LYS A 42 -25.39 -28.99 10.87
CA LYS A 42 -25.23 -30.35 11.40
C LYS A 42 -24.07 -30.36 12.39
N PHE A 43 -24.23 -31.15 13.46
CA PHE A 43 -23.19 -31.40 14.45
C PHE A 43 -22.72 -32.84 14.32
N GLU A 44 -21.42 -33.04 14.20
CA GLU A 44 -20.78 -34.35 14.26
C GLU A 44 -19.94 -34.43 15.52
N ALA A 45 -20.21 -35.45 16.33
CA ALA A 45 -19.55 -35.67 17.61
C ALA A 45 -18.61 -36.87 17.51
N GLU A 46 -17.35 -36.66 17.85
CA GLU A 46 -16.32 -37.69 17.88
C GLU A 46 -15.67 -37.72 19.26
N SER A 47 -15.37 -38.93 19.76
CA SER A 47 -14.47 -39.07 20.90
C SER A 47 -13.07 -38.67 20.46
N SER A 48 -12.48 -37.65 21.09
CA SER A 48 -11.14 -37.17 20.74
C SER A 48 -10.08 -38.18 21.20
N PRO A 49 -9.18 -38.66 20.32
CA PRO A 49 -8.07 -39.53 20.70
C PRO A 49 -6.91 -38.80 21.41
N ASP A 50 -6.97 -37.47 21.48
CA ASP A 50 -5.81 -36.62 21.77
C ASP A 50 -5.29 -36.75 23.20
N ASP A 51 -3.96 -36.80 23.34
CA ASP A 51 -3.25 -37.40 24.48
C ASP A 51 -2.91 -36.42 25.61
N THR A 52 -3.74 -35.39 25.80
CA THR A 52 -3.56 -34.39 26.86
C THR A 52 -4.89 -34.02 27.51
N ASP A 53 -5.13 -34.61 28.68
CA ASP A 53 -6.09 -34.24 29.73
C ASP A 53 -7.58 -33.96 29.36
N ARG A 54 -8.40 -34.96 29.73
CA ARG A 54 -9.87 -35.00 29.93
C ARG A 54 -10.67 -35.46 28.72
N TYR A 55 -11.60 -36.40 28.94
CA TYR A 55 -12.61 -36.83 27.97
C TYR A 55 -13.27 -35.62 27.30
N SER A 56 -12.76 -35.23 26.14
CA SER A 56 -13.29 -34.14 25.35
C SER A 56 -14.06 -34.72 24.17
N VAL A 57 -15.34 -34.40 24.08
CA VAL A 57 -16.08 -34.64 22.83
C VAL A 57 -15.68 -33.53 21.86
N LYS A 58 -15.13 -33.92 20.71
CA LYS A 58 -14.87 -33.03 19.59
C LYS A 58 -16.16 -32.85 18.82
N ILE A 59 -16.58 -31.60 18.61
CA ILE A 59 -17.75 -31.24 17.82
C ILE A 59 -17.29 -30.51 16.56
N THR A 60 -17.61 -31.11 15.42
CA THR A 60 -17.45 -30.48 14.10
C THR A 60 -18.81 -29.98 13.62
N MET A 61 -18.85 -28.77 13.04
CA MET A 61 -20.06 -28.18 12.49
C MET A 61 -19.97 -28.02 10.98
N SER A 62 -21.02 -28.41 10.27
CA SER A 62 -21.10 -28.30 8.82
C SER A 62 -22.50 -27.88 8.36
N THR A 63 -22.60 -27.35 7.14
CA THR A 63 -23.87 -27.08 6.46
C THR A 63 -23.75 -27.53 5.01
N GLU A 64 -24.83 -28.04 4.43
CA GLU A 64 -24.87 -28.46 3.02
C GLU A 64 -24.89 -27.28 2.05
N THR A 65 -25.15 -26.07 2.54
CA THR A 65 -25.09 -24.86 1.71
C THR A 65 -23.65 -24.39 1.57
N ASP A 66 -23.05 -24.72 0.43
CA ASP A 66 -21.68 -24.32 0.11
C ASP A 66 -21.47 -22.80 0.23
N GLY A 67 -20.35 -22.39 0.83
CA GLY A 67 -20.01 -20.98 1.08
C GLY A 67 -20.82 -20.25 2.15
N ALA A 68 -21.70 -20.94 2.91
CA ALA A 68 -22.39 -20.33 4.06
C ALA A 68 -21.46 -20.26 5.30
N VAL A 69 -21.61 -19.20 6.09
CA VAL A 69 -20.83 -18.94 7.31
C VAL A 69 -21.63 -19.34 8.55
N ILE A 70 -21.04 -20.15 9.42
CA ILE A 70 -21.68 -20.65 10.65
C ILE A 70 -21.31 -19.76 11.86
N TYR A 71 -22.31 -19.39 12.66
CA TYR A 71 -22.17 -18.65 13.91
C TYR A 71 -22.80 -19.44 15.06
N TYR A 72 -22.18 -19.41 16.25
CA TYR A 72 -22.60 -20.25 17.37
C TYR A 72 -22.51 -19.57 18.74
N SER A 73 -23.20 -20.17 19.71
CA SER A 73 -23.18 -19.84 21.14
C SER A 73 -23.10 -21.12 21.99
N ILE A 74 -22.29 -21.09 23.05
CA ILE A 74 -22.04 -22.22 23.97
C ILE A 74 -22.69 -22.07 25.35
N ASP A 75 -23.33 -20.93 25.62
CA ASP A 75 -24.02 -20.65 26.88
C ASP A 75 -25.55 -20.87 26.80
N GLY A 76 -26.03 -21.37 25.64
CA GLY A 76 -27.44 -21.63 25.37
C GLY A 76 -28.24 -20.42 24.84
N THR A 77 -27.62 -19.25 24.69
CA THR A 77 -28.25 -18.08 24.04
C THR A 77 -28.44 -18.29 22.53
N GLU A 78 -29.42 -17.60 21.92
CA GLU A 78 -29.64 -17.68 20.47
C GLU A 78 -28.53 -16.92 19.72
N PRO A 79 -27.78 -17.59 18.82
CA PRO A 79 -26.70 -16.94 18.10
C PRO A 79 -27.22 -15.93 17.07
N THR A 80 -26.47 -14.83 16.88
CA THR A 80 -26.68 -13.78 15.88
C THR A 80 -25.45 -13.65 14.96
N ALA A 81 -25.50 -12.79 13.94
CA ALA A 81 -24.35 -12.54 13.06
C ALA A 81 -23.13 -11.93 13.78
N GLU A 82 -23.32 -11.43 15.01
CA GLU A 82 -22.28 -10.91 15.90
C GLU A 82 -21.73 -11.98 16.88
N SER A 83 -22.32 -13.17 16.88
CA SER A 83 -21.85 -14.29 17.71
C SER A 83 -20.53 -14.86 17.18
N THR A 84 -19.96 -15.83 17.88
CA THR A 84 -18.67 -16.37 17.49
C THR A 84 -18.78 -17.12 16.16
N LYS A 85 -17.97 -16.71 15.16
CA LYS A 85 -17.88 -17.37 13.86
C LYS A 85 -17.12 -18.69 14.00
N TYR A 86 -17.72 -19.78 13.54
CA TYR A 86 -17.08 -21.09 13.51
C TYR A 86 -15.97 -21.14 12.46
N LYS A 87 -14.79 -21.59 12.88
CA LYS A 87 -13.60 -21.74 12.02
C LYS A 87 -12.89 -23.09 12.20
N GLU A 88 -12.93 -23.66 13.41
CA GLU A 88 -12.24 -24.89 13.79
C GLU A 88 -13.11 -25.72 14.75
N PRO A 89 -12.94 -27.07 14.83
CA PRO A 89 -13.68 -27.93 15.76
C PRO A 89 -13.64 -27.48 17.23
N LEU A 90 -14.76 -27.68 17.95
CA LEU A 90 -14.91 -27.32 19.35
C LEU A 90 -14.73 -28.53 20.27
N TYR A 91 -14.20 -28.32 21.48
CA TYR A 91 -13.92 -29.39 22.44
C TYR A 91 -14.61 -29.10 23.77
N PHE A 92 -15.36 -30.09 24.27
CA PHE A 92 -16.14 -29.95 25.50
C PHE A 92 -15.84 -31.06 26.50
N ASN A 93 -15.64 -30.71 27.76
CA ASN A 93 -15.33 -31.62 28.87
C ASN A 93 -16.36 -31.55 30.03
N LYS A 94 -17.47 -30.83 29.83
CA LYS A 94 -18.65 -30.78 30.71
C LYS A 94 -19.92 -30.64 29.88
N ASP A 95 -21.07 -30.92 30.50
CA ASP A 95 -22.39 -30.71 29.89
C ASP A 95 -22.50 -29.29 29.32
N THR A 96 -22.91 -29.18 28.05
CA THR A 96 -22.94 -27.91 27.32
C THR A 96 -24.11 -27.89 26.34
N GLN A 97 -24.78 -26.73 26.24
CA GLN A 97 -25.75 -26.46 25.17
C GLN A 97 -25.10 -25.60 24.10
N LEU A 98 -25.02 -26.13 22.89
CA LEU A 98 -24.46 -25.47 21.73
C LEU A 98 -25.60 -25.13 20.77
N LYS A 99 -25.78 -23.84 20.46
CA LYS A 99 -26.69 -23.38 19.41
C LYS A 99 -25.90 -22.80 18.26
N ALA A 100 -26.28 -23.13 17.03
CA ALA A 100 -25.61 -22.63 15.83
C ALA A 100 -26.58 -22.35 14.68
N PHE A 101 -26.27 -21.37 13.85
CA PHE A 101 -26.98 -21.10 12.60
C PHE A 101 -26.02 -20.62 11.52
N ALA A 102 -26.44 -20.72 10.26
CA ALA A 102 -25.63 -20.38 9.11
C ALA A 102 -26.25 -19.23 8.28
N ILE A 103 -25.39 -18.35 7.79
CA ILE A 103 -25.74 -17.18 6.97
C ILE A 103 -25.05 -17.31 5.62
N LYS A 104 -25.78 -17.02 4.55
CA LYS A 104 -25.22 -16.80 3.21
C LYS A 104 -25.92 -15.61 2.58
N GLU A 105 -25.14 -14.69 2.01
CA GLU A 105 -25.67 -13.53 1.32
C GLU A 105 -26.65 -13.96 0.21
N GLY A 106 -27.80 -13.30 0.13
CA GLY A 106 -28.86 -13.63 -0.83
C GLY A 106 -29.80 -14.78 -0.43
N LEU A 107 -29.56 -15.48 0.69
CA LEU A 107 -30.45 -16.52 1.24
C LEU A 107 -31.01 -16.13 2.61
N LYS A 108 -32.14 -16.74 3.01
CA LYS A 108 -32.61 -16.61 4.39
C LYS A 108 -31.77 -17.49 5.31
N ASN A 109 -31.41 -16.96 6.48
CA ASN A 109 -30.63 -17.65 7.51
C ASN A 109 -31.17 -19.04 7.82
N SER A 110 -30.30 -20.00 8.12
CA SER A 110 -30.73 -21.32 8.55
C SER A 110 -31.57 -21.23 9.84
N PRO A 111 -32.44 -22.21 10.13
CA PRO A 111 -32.95 -22.37 11.49
C PRO A 111 -31.79 -22.56 12.47
N ILE A 112 -32.01 -22.20 13.73
CA ILE A 112 -31.04 -22.44 14.81
C ILE A 112 -31.05 -23.94 15.13
N SER A 113 -29.92 -24.59 14.90
CA SER A 113 -29.67 -25.96 15.33
C SER A 113 -29.20 -25.96 16.79
N LEU A 114 -29.74 -26.87 17.60
CA LEU A 114 -29.36 -27.07 19.00
C LEU A 114 -28.72 -28.45 19.16
N ALA A 115 -27.52 -28.49 19.75
CA ALA A 115 -26.90 -29.69 20.28
C ALA A 115 -26.81 -29.59 21.80
N THR A 116 -27.34 -30.60 22.49
CA THR A 116 -27.15 -30.77 23.92
C THR A 116 -26.11 -31.86 24.14
N LEU A 117 -24.97 -31.48 24.68
CA LEU A 117 -23.92 -32.40 25.06
C LEU A 117 -24.10 -32.80 26.52
N SER A 118 -24.33 -34.09 26.77
CA SER A 118 -24.43 -34.66 28.11
C SER A 118 -23.27 -35.64 28.31
N ILE A 119 -22.21 -35.17 28.96
CA ILE A 119 -21.03 -35.95 29.34
C ILE A 119 -21.38 -36.66 30.65
N SER A 120 -22.12 -37.76 30.51
CA SER A 120 -22.55 -38.58 31.64
C SER A 120 -21.39 -39.42 32.13
N SER A 121 -20.81 -39.07 33.29
CA SER A 121 -20.04 -40.04 34.06
C SER A 121 -20.99 -41.15 34.52
N LYS A 122 -20.88 -42.35 33.92
CA LYS A 122 -21.66 -43.50 34.35
C LYS A 122 -21.16 -43.94 35.73
N THR A 123 -21.84 -43.50 36.79
CA THR A 123 -21.70 -44.13 38.11
C THR A 123 -22.36 -45.50 38.02
N ILE A 124 -21.56 -46.54 37.83
CA ILE A 124 -22.04 -47.93 37.76
C ILE A 124 -22.38 -48.38 39.19
N THR A 125 -23.66 -48.37 39.56
CA THR A 125 -24.14 -48.85 40.87
C THR A 125 -24.40 -50.38 40.90
N LYS A 126 -24.13 -51.10 39.81
CA LYS A 126 -24.12 -52.58 39.75
C LYS A 126 -23.10 -53.09 38.73
N LYS A 127 -22.28 -54.09 39.11
CA LYS A 127 -21.30 -54.73 38.21
C LYS A 127 -21.96 -55.18 36.89
N VAL A 128 -21.39 -54.77 35.77
CA VAL A 128 -21.75 -55.21 34.41
C VAL A 128 -20.51 -55.85 33.79
N TYR A 129 -20.66 -57.01 33.16
CA TYR A 129 -19.58 -57.74 32.50
C TYR A 129 -19.77 -57.69 30.99
N ILE A 130 -18.71 -57.43 30.23
CA ILE A 130 -18.77 -57.28 28.77
C ILE A 130 -17.99 -58.42 28.14
N CYS A 131 -18.62 -59.19 27.24
CA CYS A 131 -17.90 -60.20 26.47
C CYS A 131 -16.91 -59.51 25.55
N ALA A 132 -15.62 -59.79 25.72
CA ALA A 132 -14.52 -59.14 25.00
C ALA A 132 -14.65 -59.26 23.47
N LYS A 133 -15.35 -60.30 22.97
CA LYS A 133 -15.49 -60.60 21.54
C LYS A 133 -16.74 -60.00 20.88
N CYS A 134 -17.93 -60.17 21.47
CA CYS A 134 -19.20 -59.71 20.87
C CYS A 134 -19.70 -58.37 21.42
N LYS A 135 -19.02 -57.82 22.43
CA LYS A 135 -19.29 -56.51 23.05
C LYS A 135 -20.68 -56.36 23.69
N LYS A 136 -21.39 -57.46 23.95
CA LYS A 136 -22.68 -57.46 24.67
C LYS A 136 -22.46 -57.39 26.20
N GLU A 137 -23.36 -56.68 26.88
CA GLU A 137 -23.38 -56.52 28.34
C GLU A 137 -24.16 -57.67 29.01
N TYR A 138 -23.63 -58.18 30.11
CA TYR A 138 -24.21 -59.26 30.92
C TYR A 138 -24.19 -58.91 32.40
N ASN A 139 -25.15 -59.43 33.15
CA ASN A 139 -25.32 -59.14 34.57
C ASN A 139 -24.41 -60.02 35.46
N THR A 140 -23.85 -61.11 34.93
CA THR A 140 -22.94 -62.01 35.65
C THR A 140 -21.70 -62.36 34.83
N ALA A 141 -20.58 -62.62 35.52
CA ALA A 141 -19.32 -63.01 34.90
C ALA A 141 -19.40 -64.34 34.15
N GLN A 142 -20.20 -65.29 34.65
CA GLN A 142 -20.35 -66.62 34.07
C GLN A 142 -21.04 -66.56 32.69
N GLU A 143 -22.10 -65.76 32.56
CA GLU A 143 -22.79 -65.56 31.28
C GLU A 143 -21.91 -64.88 30.22
N ALA A 144 -21.00 -63.99 30.65
CA ALA A 144 -20.02 -63.36 29.78
C ALA A 144 -18.88 -64.32 29.37
N ALA A 145 -18.47 -65.21 30.25
CA ALA A 145 -17.39 -66.18 30.03
C ALA A 145 -17.81 -67.36 29.13
N ASP A 146 -19.06 -67.83 29.23
CA ASP A 146 -19.56 -68.98 28.47
C ASP A 146 -19.85 -68.64 26.98
N CYS A 147 -19.76 -67.37 26.60
CA CYS A 147 -20.13 -66.90 25.25
C CYS A 147 -19.13 -67.32 24.16
N CYS A 148 -17.84 -67.49 24.48
CA CYS A 148 -16.77 -67.76 23.50
C CYS A 148 -15.55 -68.46 24.15
N ALA A 149 -15.62 -69.75 24.46
CA ALA A 149 -14.48 -70.50 25.01
C ALA A 149 -13.51 -70.98 23.91
N GLU A 150 -12.24 -70.55 23.96
CA GLU A 150 -11.06 -71.44 24.09
C GLU A 150 -9.69 -70.71 24.15
N LYS A 151 -8.78 -71.33 24.93
CA LYS A 151 -7.35 -71.07 25.28
C LYS A 151 -6.97 -69.69 25.84
N THR A 152 -6.78 -69.66 27.17
CA THR A 152 -6.31 -68.53 27.98
C THR A 152 -4.79 -68.35 27.85
N ASP A 153 -4.35 -67.16 27.41
CA ASP A 153 -3.00 -66.69 27.70
C ASP A 153 -2.82 -66.59 29.22
N THR A 154 -1.68 -67.02 29.74
CA THR A 154 -1.33 -66.97 31.17
C THR A 154 -0.04 -66.20 31.43
N SER A 155 0.55 -65.59 30.41
CA SER A 155 1.76 -64.79 30.53
C SER A 155 1.45 -63.45 31.22
N ILE A 156 2.27 -63.07 32.19
CA ILE A 156 2.09 -61.81 32.92
C ILE A 156 2.81 -60.69 32.13
N PRO A 157 2.13 -59.58 31.78
CA PRO A 157 2.75 -58.48 31.04
C PRO A 157 3.78 -57.72 31.90
N SER A 158 4.73 -57.05 31.25
CA SER A 158 5.76 -56.24 31.91
C SER A 158 5.18 -54.98 32.55
N ASP A 159 5.84 -54.45 33.58
CA ASP A 159 5.49 -53.17 34.19
C ASP A 159 5.83 -51.99 33.27
N VAL A 160 5.12 -50.87 33.44
CA VAL A 160 5.49 -49.59 32.81
C VAL A 160 6.84 -49.10 33.34
N THR A 161 7.58 -48.36 32.52
CA THR A 161 8.88 -47.79 32.90
C THR A 161 8.81 -46.27 33.01
N GLU A 162 9.82 -45.64 33.62
CA GLU A 162 9.90 -44.17 33.74
C GLU A 162 8.69 -43.48 34.41
N LEU A 163 7.99 -44.17 35.34
CA LEU A 163 6.85 -43.61 36.04
C LEU A 163 7.23 -42.35 36.84
N LYS A 164 6.67 -41.21 36.44
CA LYS A 164 6.79 -39.89 37.08
C LYS A 164 5.44 -39.43 37.59
N ALA A 165 5.46 -38.63 38.66
CA ALA A 165 4.29 -38.02 39.25
C ALA A 165 4.52 -36.51 39.37
N HIS A 166 3.62 -35.72 38.79
CA HIS A 166 3.67 -34.27 38.74
C HIS A 166 2.52 -33.67 39.56
N PRO A 167 2.78 -33.17 40.79
CA PRO A 167 1.77 -32.54 41.62
C PRO A 167 1.10 -31.33 40.96
N LYS A 168 -0.22 -31.22 41.12
CA LYS A 168 -1.07 -30.09 40.72
C LYS A 168 -2.03 -29.74 41.88
N ASP A 169 -2.87 -28.72 41.69
CA ASP A 169 -3.91 -28.37 42.67
C ASP A 169 -4.97 -29.47 42.72
N SER A 170 -5.10 -30.10 43.89
CA SER A 170 -6.05 -31.18 44.15
C SER A 170 -5.94 -32.36 43.15
N ALA A 171 -4.77 -32.50 42.51
CA ALA A 171 -4.53 -33.49 41.46
C ALA A 171 -3.06 -33.88 41.33
N VAL A 172 -2.79 -35.03 40.69
CA VAL A 172 -1.45 -35.48 40.28
C VAL A 172 -1.54 -36.00 38.84
N ILE A 173 -0.62 -35.56 37.98
CA ILE A 173 -0.45 -36.13 36.64
C ILE A 173 0.63 -37.21 36.71
N LEU A 174 0.29 -38.42 36.29
CA LEU A 174 1.24 -39.52 36.12
C LEU A 174 1.66 -39.61 34.66
N THR A 175 2.95 -39.82 34.41
CA THR A 175 3.49 -40.13 33.08
C THR A 175 4.38 -41.37 33.18
N TRP A 176 4.36 -42.22 32.17
CA TRP A 176 5.19 -43.42 32.09
C TRP A 176 5.50 -43.75 30.64
N LYS A 177 6.41 -44.69 30.43
CA LYS A 177 6.69 -45.28 29.13
C LYS A 177 6.05 -46.66 29.08
N ASP A 178 5.37 -46.94 27.96
CA ASP A 178 4.60 -48.16 27.74
C ASP A 178 5.43 -49.44 27.96
N ALA A 179 4.77 -50.50 28.42
CA ALA A 179 5.36 -51.83 28.48
C ALA A 179 5.57 -52.37 27.06
N SER A 180 6.64 -53.14 26.85
CA SER A 180 7.06 -53.61 25.52
C SER A 180 6.23 -54.78 24.97
N ASP A 181 5.24 -55.26 25.73
CA ASP A 181 4.41 -56.41 25.37
C ASP A 181 3.39 -56.04 24.26
N ASN A 182 3.21 -56.94 23.29
CA ASN A 182 2.45 -56.65 22.06
C ASN A 182 0.93 -56.80 22.22
N ASP A 183 0.46 -57.34 23.34
CA ASP A 183 -0.92 -57.76 23.61
C ASP A 183 -1.55 -57.01 24.78
N ILE A 184 -1.03 -55.82 25.11
CA ILE A 184 -1.55 -54.96 26.17
C ILE A 184 -2.99 -54.52 25.85
N PHE A 185 -3.90 -54.72 26.81
CA PHE A 185 -5.26 -54.21 26.78
C PHE A 185 -5.34 -52.78 27.33
N GLY A 186 -4.60 -52.50 28.39
CA GLY A 186 -4.60 -51.20 29.05
C GLY A 186 -3.85 -51.18 30.37
N TYR A 187 -4.01 -50.09 31.12
CA TYR A 187 -3.35 -49.86 32.40
C TYR A 187 -4.36 -49.74 33.53
N ILE A 188 -4.09 -50.36 34.67
CA ILE A 188 -4.83 -50.14 35.90
C ILE A 188 -4.04 -49.13 36.73
N VAL A 189 -4.68 -48.01 37.08
CA VAL A 189 -4.10 -47.01 37.95
C VAL A 189 -4.81 -47.03 39.29
N ASN A 190 -4.05 -47.15 40.38
CA ASN A 190 -4.51 -47.14 41.76
C ASN A 190 -3.80 -46.04 42.55
N TRP A 191 -4.46 -45.47 43.55
CA TRP A 191 -3.80 -44.60 44.53
C TRP A 191 -4.29 -44.84 45.95
N GLU A 192 -3.39 -44.64 46.91
CA GLU A 192 -3.69 -44.75 48.34
C GLU A 192 -3.03 -43.62 49.13
N VAL A 193 -3.70 -43.17 50.20
CA VAL A 193 -3.15 -42.17 51.12
C VAL A 193 -2.09 -42.85 51.99
N LEU A 194 -0.91 -42.25 52.08
CA LEU A 194 0.16 -42.72 52.96
C LEU A 194 -0.14 -42.23 54.40
N ASP A 195 -0.84 -43.04 55.20
CA ASP A 195 -1.15 -42.69 56.60
C ASP A 195 -0.13 -43.33 57.57
N ALA A 196 0.52 -42.52 58.41
CA ALA A 196 1.68 -42.92 59.22
C ALA A 196 1.35 -43.79 60.45
N SER A 197 0.18 -44.44 60.50
CA SER A 197 -0.15 -45.34 61.61
C SER A 197 -1.08 -46.49 61.22
N ARG A 198 -0.52 -47.71 61.32
CA ARG A 198 -1.13 -49.07 61.25
C ARG A 198 -1.22 -49.73 59.87
N ASN A 199 -0.47 -50.83 59.75
CA ASN A 199 -0.61 -51.91 58.76
C ASN A 199 -2.02 -52.51 58.80
N LEU A 200 -2.83 -52.28 57.77
CA LEU A 200 -3.97 -53.12 57.37
C LEU A 200 -4.18 -52.98 55.86
N SER A 201 -3.92 -54.06 55.13
CA SER A 201 -4.20 -54.21 53.71
C SER A 201 -5.69 -54.49 53.46
N ALA A 202 -6.35 -53.61 52.70
CA ALA A 202 -7.62 -53.87 52.02
C ALA A 202 -7.67 -53.07 50.70
N LEU A 203 -7.92 -53.78 49.58
CA LEU A 203 -7.79 -53.35 48.19
C LEU A 203 -8.88 -52.37 47.69
N GLU A 204 -8.47 -51.54 46.70
CA GLU A 204 -9.25 -51.02 45.54
C GLU A 204 -10.50 -50.17 45.82
N LYS A 205 -10.35 -48.99 46.44
CA LYS A 205 -11.43 -47.99 46.44
C LYS A 205 -11.38 -47.02 45.25
N ASP A 206 -10.17 -46.80 44.73
CA ASP A 206 -9.84 -45.68 43.85
C ASP A 206 -8.98 -46.18 42.68
N SER A 207 -9.64 -46.76 41.68
CA SER A 207 -8.97 -47.32 40.50
C SER A 207 -9.75 -47.14 39.22
N PHE A 208 -9.07 -46.87 38.12
CA PHE A 208 -9.67 -46.86 36.79
C PHE A 208 -8.73 -47.49 35.75
N ILE A 209 -9.34 -47.97 34.66
CA ILE A 209 -8.64 -48.57 33.54
C ILE A 209 -8.42 -47.52 32.46
N ILE A 210 -7.20 -47.45 31.96
CA ILE A 210 -6.78 -46.61 30.85
C ILE A 210 -6.55 -47.50 29.64
N ALA A 211 -6.97 -47.07 28.45
CA ALA A 211 -6.73 -47.81 27.21
C ALA A 211 -5.23 -47.94 26.90
N ASN A 212 -4.84 -48.98 26.16
CA ASN A 212 -3.48 -49.16 25.64
C ASN A 212 -3.00 -47.92 24.84
N LYS A 213 -1.69 -47.66 24.85
CA LYS A 213 -0.99 -46.52 24.21
C LYS A 213 -1.25 -45.14 24.81
N LYS A 214 -1.73 -45.10 26.04
CA LYS A 214 -1.85 -43.89 26.82
C LYS A 214 -0.72 -43.87 27.83
N GLU A 215 0.27 -43.00 27.60
CA GLU A 215 1.50 -42.87 28.41
C GLU A 215 1.33 -41.90 29.60
N SER A 216 0.10 -41.41 29.84
CA SER A 216 -0.19 -40.49 30.93
C SER A 216 -1.63 -40.58 31.44
N CYS A 217 -1.85 -40.10 32.68
CA CYS A 217 -3.19 -39.84 33.21
C CYS A 217 -3.20 -38.80 34.32
N ILE A 218 -4.34 -38.14 34.52
CA ILE A 218 -4.58 -37.24 35.65
C ILE A 218 -5.50 -37.88 36.70
N ILE A 219 -5.11 -37.76 37.96
CA ILE A 219 -5.91 -38.17 39.12
C ILE A 219 -6.34 -36.89 39.83
N THR A 220 -7.64 -36.63 39.87
CA THR A 220 -8.24 -35.41 40.43
C THR A 220 -9.02 -35.70 41.72
N GLY A 221 -9.28 -34.67 42.53
CA GLY A 221 -10.04 -34.82 43.78
C GLY A 221 -9.18 -35.26 44.98
N LEU A 222 -7.86 -35.15 44.84
CA LEU A 222 -6.91 -35.45 45.91
C LEU A 222 -6.83 -34.29 46.89
N THR A 223 -6.50 -34.58 48.16
CA THR A 223 -6.33 -33.55 49.18
C THR A 223 -4.92 -32.97 49.11
N ASN A 224 -4.81 -31.66 48.89
CA ASN A 224 -3.53 -30.96 48.90
C ASN A 224 -2.78 -31.17 50.23
N GLY A 225 -1.46 -31.37 50.14
CA GLY A 225 -0.58 -31.61 51.28
C GLY A 225 -0.60 -33.04 51.83
N LYS A 226 -1.52 -33.91 51.40
CA LYS A 226 -1.47 -35.34 51.74
C LYS A 226 -0.59 -36.09 50.74
N GLU A 227 0.26 -36.97 51.24
CA GLU A 227 1.09 -37.83 50.39
C GLU A 227 0.31 -39.06 49.93
N TYR A 228 0.38 -39.35 48.63
CA TYR A 228 -0.27 -40.49 48.00
C TYR A 228 0.77 -41.38 47.34
N THR A 229 0.56 -42.68 47.40
CA THR A 229 1.29 -43.69 46.61
C THR A 229 0.44 -44.04 45.40
N PHE A 230 0.97 -43.81 44.20
CA PHE A 230 0.35 -44.14 42.93
C PHE A 230 0.94 -45.43 42.38
N THR A 231 0.12 -46.35 41.91
CA THR A 231 0.54 -47.62 41.28
C THR A 231 -0.05 -47.73 39.89
N VAL A 232 0.77 -47.99 38.88
CA VAL A 232 0.35 -48.26 37.49
C VAL A 232 0.71 -49.69 37.13
N LYS A 233 -0.29 -50.51 36.80
CA LYS A 233 -0.14 -51.92 36.39
C LYS A 233 -0.53 -52.08 34.93
N THR A 234 0.15 -52.95 34.20
CA THR A 234 -0.21 -53.32 32.83
C THR A 234 -1.20 -54.49 32.85
N MET A 235 -2.21 -54.47 32.00
CA MET A 235 -3.17 -55.56 31.79
C MET A 235 -3.12 -56.00 30.32
N ASP A 236 -3.02 -57.30 30.06
CA ASP A 236 -3.10 -57.85 28.70
C ASP A 236 -4.54 -58.13 28.25
N THR A 237 -4.71 -58.49 26.97
CA THR A 237 -6.03 -58.82 26.38
C THR A 237 -6.69 -60.08 26.95
N SER A 238 -5.96 -60.89 27.70
CA SER A 238 -6.46 -62.10 28.37
C SER A 238 -6.79 -61.88 29.85
N GLY A 239 -6.47 -60.69 30.40
CA GLY A 239 -6.74 -60.29 31.76
C GLY A 239 -5.60 -60.57 32.76
N ASN A 240 -4.39 -60.94 32.31
CA ASN A 240 -3.24 -61.04 33.20
C ASN A 240 -2.74 -59.64 33.56
N ILE A 241 -2.32 -59.45 34.82
CA ILE A 241 -1.99 -58.13 35.40
C ILE A 241 -0.57 -58.14 35.95
N SER A 242 0.21 -57.12 35.61
CA SER A 242 1.59 -56.93 36.07
C SER A 242 1.68 -56.58 37.57
N LYS A 243 2.89 -56.58 38.14
CA LYS A 243 3.11 -56.27 39.56
C LYS A 243 2.79 -54.80 39.88
N GLY A 244 3.14 -53.91 38.97
CA GLY A 244 2.91 -52.47 39.00
C GLY A 244 4.13 -51.65 39.38
N ALA A 245 4.33 -50.53 38.70
CA ALA A 245 5.29 -49.49 39.07
C ALA A 245 4.65 -48.50 40.06
N THR A 246 5.40 -48.06 41.07
CA THR A 246 4.89 -47.13 42.10
C THR A 246 5.63 -45.80 42.14
N LYS A 247 4.91 -44.72 42.47
CA LYS A 247 5.49 -43.39 42.69
C LYS A 247 4.70 -42.60 43.72
N ASN A 248 5.41 -41.90 44.61
CA ASN A 248 4.78 -41.04 45.61
C ASN A 248 4.69 -39.60 45.11
N ALA A 249 3.59 -38.93 45.42
CA ALA A 249 3.45 -37.49 45.23
C ALA A 249 2.40 -36.89 46.19
N ALA A 250 2.61 -35.64 46.59
CA ALA A 250 1.64 -34.87 47.36
C ALA A 250 1.10 -33.71 46.49
N PRO A 251 -0.22 -33.66 46.18
CA PRO A 251 -0.83 -32.52 45.51
C PRO A 251 -0.57 -31.23 46.28
N LYS A 252 -0.41 -30.11 45.57
CA LYS A 252 -0.05 -28.83 46.19
C LYS A 252 -1.15 -27.81 45.94
N SER A 253 -1.64 -27.18 47.01
CA SER A 253 -2.61 -26.10 46.91
C SER A 253 -2.01 -24.93 46.15
N ILE A 254 -2.68 -24.53 45.06
CA ILE A 254 -2.39 -23.28 44.37
C ILE A 254 -3.21 -22.20 45.07
N PRO A 255 -2.61 -21.23 45.78
CA PRO A 255 -3.40 -20.22 46.48
C PRO A 255 -4.08 -19.29 45.49
N ALA A 256 -5.38 -19.06 45.65
CA ALA A 256 -6.13 -18.06 44.91
C ALA A 256 -5.56 -16.65 45.18
N GLY A 257 -4.84 -16.08 44.22
CA GLY A 257 -4.29 -14.71 44.30
C GLY A 257 -3.35 -14.40 43.13
N LYS A 258 -3.82 -13.50 42.25
CA LYS A 258 -3.31 -13.06 40.93
C LYS A 258 -2.88 -14.18 39.97
N VAL A 259 -3.73 -14.41 38.97
CA VAL A 259 -3.36 -15.05 37.69
C VAL A 259 -2.14 -14.31 37.14
N MET A 260 -1.18 -15.00 36.51
CA MET A 260 -0.09 -14.33 35.79
C MET A 260 -0.67 -13.22 34.91
N GLU A 261 -0.14 -12.00 34.99
CA GLU A 261 -0.54 -10.84 34.19
C GLU A 261 0.69 -10.34 33.41
N ILE A 262 0.45 -9.97 32.15
CA ILE A 262 1.46 -9.40 31.25
C ILE A 262 0.92 -8.05 30.81
N GLU A 263 1.63 -7.00 31.17
CA GLU A 263 1.37 -5.63 30.72
C GLU A 263 2.47 -5.24 29.73
N LEU A 264 2.05 -4.81 28.54
CA LEU A 264 2.94 -4.45 27.44
C LEU A 264 2.87 -2.94 27.23
N GLU A 265 4.02 -2.30 27.15
CA GLU A 265 4.13 -0.86 26.93
C GLU A 265 5.02 -0.57 25.73
N VAL A 266 4.58 0.38 24.91
CA VAL A 266 5.36 0.94 23.80
C VAL A 266 5.41 2.47 23.98
N PRO A 267 6.53 3.15 23.68
CA PRO A 267 6.59 4.60 23.72
C PRO A 267 5.50 5.25 22.86
N ASN A 268 5.02 6.44 23.23
CA ASN A 268 4.10 7.19 22.36
C ASN A 268 4.80 7.83 21.15
N ALA A 269 6.13 7.97 21.19
CA ALA A 269 6.91 8.64 20.15
C ALA A 269 7.02 7.77 18.89
N LYS A 270 6.92 8.42 17.72
CA LYS A 270 7.23 7.82 16.41
C LYS A 270 8.73 7.61 16.25
N SER A 271 9.12 6.69 15.36
CA SER A 271 10.52 6.37 15.07
C SER A 271 10.66 5.80 13.65
N ASN A 272 11.74 6.16 12.95
CA ASN A 272 12.10 5.56 11.67
C ASN A 272 13.28 4.57 11.79
N THR A 273 13.60 4.13 13.01
CA THR A 273 14.75 3.22 13.24
C THR A 273 14.39 2.09 14.19
N THR A 274 14.18 2.41 15.46
CA THR A 274 13.96 1.42 16.51
C THR A 274 12.84 1.80 17.46
N VAL A 275 12.14 0.78 17.96
CA VAL A 275 11.09 0.89 18.98
C VAL A 275 11.37 -0.15 20.06
N THR A 276 11.40 0.27 21.32
CA THR A 276 11.57 -0.64 22.47
C THR A 276 10.22 -0.94 23.08
N VAL A 277 9.89 -2.21 23.24
CA VAL A 277 8.69 -2.66 23.94
C VAL A 277 9.08 -3.15 25.32
N THR A 278 8.39 -2.67 26.35
CA THR A 278 8.55 -3.12 27.73
C THR A 278 7.50 -4.18 28.06
N VAL A 279 7.91 -5.21 28.78
CA VAL A 279 7.08 -6.34 29.21
C VAL A 279 7.12 -6.44 30.73
N ASN A 280 6.05 -5.98 31.38
CA ASN A 280 5.89 -6.00 32.82
C ASN A 280 5.08 -7.24 33.24
N ILE A 281 5.69 -8.12 34.02
CA ILE A 281 5.11 -9.43 34.35
C ILE A 281 4.80 -9.52 35.83
N SER A 282 3.52 -9.61 36.16
CA SER A 282 3.06 -9.86 37.53
C SER A 282 2.75 -11.35 37.71
N THR A 283 3.58 -12.05 38.50
CA THR A 283 3.36 -13.46 38.87
C THR A 283 3.93 -13.76 40.25
N ARG A 284 3.38 -14.77 40.94
CA ARG A 284 3.86 -15.26 42.24
C ARG A 284 5.04 -16.23 42.14
N ALA A 285 5.33 -16.74 40.94
CA ALA A 285 6.51 -17.58 40.70
C ALA A 285 7.79 -16.83 41.11
N GLU A 286 8.77 -17.57 41.60
CA GLU A 286 10.05 -17.01 42.04
C GLU A 286 10.76 -16.26 40.90
N LYS A 287 10.69 -16.80 39.68
CA LYS A 287 11.34 -16.22 38.50
C LYS A 287 10.54 -16.45 37.21
N ILE A 288 10.85 -15.65 36.20
CA ILE A 288 10.43 -15.88 34.81
C ILE A 288 11.50 -16.72 34.13
N GLU A 289 11.10 -17.79 33.47
CA GLU A 289 12.04 -18.70 32.79
C GLU A 289 12.28 -18.30 31.34
N LYS A 290 11.22 -17.86 30.63
CA LYS A 290 11.33 -17.50 29.23
C LYS A 290 10.32 -16.44 28.85
N VAL A 291 10.75 -15.49 28.01
CA VAL A 291 9.87 -14.52 27.35
C VAL A 291 10.22 -14.50 25.87
N VAL A 292 9.24 -14.80 25.03
CA VAL A 292 9.40 -14.78 23.57
C VAL A 292 8.38 -13.86 22.93
N TYR A 293 8.70 -13.35 21.74
CA TYR A 293 7.81 -12.52 20.96
C TYR A 293 7.90 -12.82 19.47
N LYS A 294 6.79 -12.63 18.75
CA LYS A 294 6.75 -12.74 17.29
C LYS A 294 5.66 -11.83 16.73
N LYS A 295 5.97 -11.16 15.61
CA LYS A 295 4.96 -10.44 14.82
C LYS A 295 3.96 -11.46 14.28
N ASP A 296 2.67 -11.19 14.45
CA ASP A 296 1.59 -12.10 14.06
C ASP A 296 1.76 -13.52 14.68
N GLY A 297 2.36 -13.58 15.88
CA GLY A 297 2.62 -14.81 16.62
C GLY A 297 1.35 -15.45 17.19
N SER A 298 1.40 -16.75 17.46
CA SER A 298 0.25 -17.50 18.00
C SER A 298 -0.21 -16.97 19.37
N GLU A 299 -1.52 -16.81 19.53
CA GLU A 299 -2.14 -16.49 20.84
C GLU A 299 -2.09 -17.67 21.82
N ASN A 300 -1.72 -18.86 21.37
CA ASN A 300 -1.45 -20.00 22.24
C ASN A 300 0.00 -19.94 22.75
N ALA A 301 0.16 -19.77 24.07
CA ALA A 301 1.45 -19.58 24.70
C ALA A 301 2.43 -20.73 24.44
N ALA A 302 2.00 -21.99 24.58
CA ALA A 302 2.83 -23.16 24.31
C ALA A 302 3.33 -23.20 22.86
N LYS A 303 2.46 -22.88 21.89
CA LYS A 303 2.84 -22.82 20.47
C LYS A 303 3.87 -21.73 20.22
N LEU A 304 3.70 -20.55 20.80
CA LEU A 304 4.65 -19.45 20.59
C LEU A 304 5.98 -19.69 21.32
N LEU A 305 5.96 -20.27 22.53
CA LEU A 305 7.15 -20.62 23.32
C LEU A 305 8.03 -21.69 22.63
N SER A 306 7.41 -22.55 21.81
CA SER A 306 8.06 -23.60 21.03
C SER A 306 8.31 -23.23 19.56
N ASP A 307 7.88 -22.05 19.10
CA ASP A 307 8.10 -21.56 17.74
C ASP A 307 9.58 -21.20 17.54
N ALA A 308 10.23 -21.87 16.58
CA ALA A 308 11.64 -21.65 16.26
C ALA A 308 11.95 -20.26 15.68
N GLU A 309 10.95 -19.57 15.15
CA GLU A 309 11.08 -18.21 14.60
C GLU A 309 10.73 -17.12 15.62
N ALA A 310 10.21 -17.49 16.81
CA ALA A 310 9.98 -16.54 17.88
C ALA A 310 11.31 -16.08 18.48
N LYS A 311 11.41 -14.78 18.78
CA LYS A 311 12.62 -14.15 19.31
C LYS A 311 12.53 -14.03 20.83
N GLU A 312 13.66 -14.12 21.52
CA GLU A 312 13.71 -13.96 22.98
C GLU A 312 13.83 -12.49 23.36
N ALA A 313 13.11 -12.08 24.40
CA ALA A 313 13.26 -10.77 25.02
C ALA A 313 14.47 -10.76 25.97
N ASN A 314 14.95 -9.56 26.35
CA ASN A 314 16.04 -9.39 27.30
C ASN A 314 15.49 -9.05 28.68
N GLN A 315 16.01 -9.70 29.72
CA GLN A 315 15.71 -9.37 31.11
C GLN A 315 16.31 -7.99 31.44
N ASN A 316 15.50 -7.07 31.95
CA ASN A 316 15.91 -5.68 32.20
C ASN A 316 15.84 -5.28 33.68
N SER A 317 15.45 -6.19 34.58
CA SER A 317 15.37 -5.92 36.02
C SER A 317 16.04 -7.00 36.87
N SER A 318 16.52 -6.58 38.04
CA SER A 318 17.13 -7.46 39.05
C SER A 318 16.13 -8.41 39.71
N ASN A 319 14.83 -8.08 39.69
CA ASN A 319 13.75 -8.94 40.21
C ASN A 319 13.22 -9.95 39.17
N ASN A 320 13.73 -9.94 37.94
CA ASN A 320 13.29 -10.81 36.83
C ASN A 320 11.79 -10.71 36.50
N LYS A 321 11.19 -9.53 36.67
CA LYS A 321 9.77 -9.25 36.33
C LYS A 321 9.58 -8.22 35.23
N GLU A 322 10.65 -7.55 34.80
CA GLU A 322 10.62 -6.60 33.69
C GLU A 322 11.58 -7.07 32.60
N TRP A 323 11.05 -7.17 31.40
CA TRP A 323 11.76 -7.58 30.21
C TRP A 323 11.54 -6.54 29.12
N ASN A 324 12.42 -6.49 28.12
CA ASN A 324 12.21 -5.65 26.95
C ASN A 324 12.71 -6.33 25.67
N PHE A 325 12.23 -5.85 24.54
CA PHE A 325 12.81 -6.19 23.25
C PHE A 325 12.83 -4.97 22.34
N VAL A 326 13.87 -4.89 21.50
CA VAL A 326 14.06 -3.80 20.55
C VAL A 326 13.67 -4.28 19.16
N LEU A 327 12.63 -3.67 18.61
CA LEU A 327 12.26 -3.81 17.21
C LEU A 327 13.11 -2.86 16.39
N LYS A 328 13.72 -3.36 15.31
CA LYS A 328 14.43 -2.57 14.31
C LYS A 328 13.69 -2.70 13.00
N ALA A 329 13.44 -1.60 12.31
CA ALA A 329 12.70 -1.57 11.06
C ALA A 329 13.49 -0.86 9.96
N THR A 330 13.21 -1.23 8.72
CA THR A 330 13.68 -0.55 7.51
C THR A 330 12.55 0.12 6.73
N ASP A 331 11.31 -0.20 7.10
CA ASP A 331 10.07 0.33 6.52
C ASP A 331 8.90 0.11 7.50
N GLU A 332 7.73 0.65 7.13
CA GLU A 332 6.51 0.59 7.95
C GLU A 332 5.88 -0.81 8.05
N SER A 333 6.37 -1.81 7.30
CA SER A 333 5.86 -3.18 7.43
C SER A 333 6.21 -3.79 8.78
N ALA A 334 7.10 -3.16 9.57
CA ALA A 334 7.34 -3.55 10.96
C ALA A 334 6.17 -3.22 11.90
N ASN A 335 5.26 -2.31 11.52
CA ASN A 335 4.02 -2.06 12.25
C ASN A 335 3.09 -3.27 12.19
N GLY A 336 2.23 -3.41 13.19
CA GLY A 336 1.25 -4.50 13.31
C GLY A 336 1.23 -5.12 14.70
N THR A 337 0.55 -6.27 14.81
CA THR A 337 0.34 -6.94 16.10
C THR A 337 1.53 -7.84 16.43
N TYR A 338 2.06 -7.68 17.63
CA TYR A 338 3.07 -8.56 18.19
C TYR A 338 2.46 -9.35 19.34
N THR A 339 2.65 -10.66 19.31
CA THR A 339 2.27 -11.54 20.41
C THR A 339 3.51 -11.84 21.25
N VAL A 340 3.39 -11.70 22.56
CA VAL A 340 4.42 -12.02 23.56
C VAL A 340 3.93 -13.20 24.38
N ALA A 341 4.75 -14.23 24.55
CA ALA A 341 4.48 -15.37 25.45
C ALA A 341 5.51 -15.44 26.58
N VAL A 342 5.04 -15.78 27.77
CA VAL A 342 5.82 -15.88 29.00
C VAL A 342 5.66 -17.26 29.61
N LEU A 343 6.76 -17.85 30.08
CA LEU A 343 6.82 -19.05 30.92
C LEU A 343 7.45 -18.69 32.26
N ASP A 344 6.79 -19.03 33.37
CA ASP A 344 7.36 -18.86 34.72
C ASP A 344 7.83 -20.17 35.36
N SER A 345 8.55 -20.07 36.48
CA SER A 345 9.15 -21.23 37.17
C SER A 345 8.15 -22.23 37.76
N ASP A 346 6.86 -21.87 37.83
CA ASP A 346 5.80 -22.77 38.28
C ASP A 346 5.17 -23.52 37.09
N GLY A 347 5.70 -23.32 35.87
CA GLY A 347 5.23 -23.92 34.63
C GLY A 347 3.95 -23.30 34.09
N ARG A 348 3.63 -22.06 34.50
CA ARG A 348 2.48 -21.33 33.94
C ARG A 348 2.92 -20.59 32.69
N GLU A 349 2.01 -20.57 31.72
CA GLU A 349 2.23 -19.92 30.44
C GLU A 349 1.11 -18.91 30.16
N LYS A 350 1.46 -17.76 29.60
CA LYS A 350 0.48 -16.76 29.18
C LYS A 350 0.98 -15.96 27.99
N THR A 351 0.03 -15.51 27.17
CA THR A 351 0.25 -14.58 26.07
C THR A 351 -0.38 -13.22 26.35
N SER A 352 0.18 -12.19 25.71
CA SER A 352 -0.43 -10.88 25.57
C SER A 352 -0.05 -10.30 24.21
N GLN A 353 -0.85 -9.36 23.70
CA GLN A 353 -0.65 -8.75 22.40
C GLN A 353 -0.50 -7.24 22.54
N ILE A 354 0.32 -6.65 21.68
CA ILE A 354 0.47 -5.21 21.53
C ILE A 354 0.49 -4.86 20.04
N THR A 355 -0.22 -3.80 19.67
CA THR A 355 -0.14 -3.23 18.31
C THR A 355 0.96 -2.18 18.30
N ILE A 356 1.89 -2.31 17.36
CA ILE A 356 2.95 -1.33 17.11
C ILE A 356 2.55 -0.50 15.90
N GLU A 357 2.38 0.81 16.10
CA GLU A 357 2.08 1.79 15.04
C GLU A 357 3.13 2.93 15.04
N ASN A 358 4.25 2.70 15.71
CA ASN A 358 5.28 3.69 15.98
C ASN A 358 6.21 3.94 14.81
N PHE A 359 6.35 2.97 13.91
CA PHE A 359 7.24 3.10 12.77
C PHE A 359 6.63 4.03 11.74
N ASP A 360 7.39 5.05 11.36
CA ASP A 360 6.99 6.05 10.38
C ASP A 360 8.18 6.30 9.45
N PHE A 361 8.01 5.92 8.19
CA PHE A 361 9.02 6.10 7.15
C PHE A 361 8.49 6.97 6.02
N THR A 362 7.30 7.55 6.19
CA THR A 362 6.62 8.32 5.15
C THR A 362 7.13 9.76 5.19
N PRO A 363 7.84 10.24 4.16
CA PRO A 363 8.30 11.62 4.16
C PRO A 363 7.14 12.60 3.97
N PRO A 364 7.25 13.83 4.49
CA PRO A 364 6.23 14.85 4.31
C PRO A 364 6.14 15.30 2.85
N GLU A 365 5.03 15.93 2.46
CA GLU A 365 4.94 16.55 1.13
C GLU A 365 6.00 17.64 0.94
N LYS A 366 6.44 17.86 -0.31
CA LYS A 366 7.33 18.98 -0.65
C LYS A 366 6.63 20.31 -0.38
N ILE A 367 7.41 21.33 -0.01
CA ILE A 367 6.91 22.71 0.02
C ILE A 367 6.42 23.15 -1.37
N LYS A 368 5.40 24.00 -1.42
CA LYS A 368 4.76 24.46 -2.67
C LYS A 368 4.88 25.98 -2.82
N ASN A 369 4.55 26.49 -4.00
CA ASN A 369 4.48 27.93 -4.28
C ASN A 369 5.73 28.73 -3.86
N VAL A 370 6.91 28.15 -4.06
CA VAL A 370 8.15 28.83 -3.68
C VAL A 370 8.33 30.08 -4.54
N THR A 371 8.36 31.23 -3.89
CA THR A 371 8.65 32.52 -4.51
C THR A 371 10.00 33.02 -4.02
N THR A 372 10.70 33.75 -4.89
CA THR A 372 12.02 34.28 -4.55
C THR A 372 12.08 35.76 -4.87
N ASN A 373 12.68 36.54 -3.98
CA ASN A 373 12.89 37.96 -4.18
C ASN A 373 14.34 38.30 -3.83
N TYR A 374 15.09 38.78 -4.81
CA TYR A 374 16.42 39.34 -4.61
C TYR A 374 16.37 40.87 -4.62
N SER A 375 16.78 41.47 -3.50
CA SER A 375 17.01 42.90 -3.40
C SER A 375 18.50 43.20 -3.52
N SER A 376 18.87 43.85 -4.61
CA SER A 376 20.23 44.35 -4.83
C SER A 376 20.60 45.53 -3.95
N GLU A 377 19.62 46.25 -3.39
CA GLU A 377 19.89 47.38 -2.49
C GLU A 377 20.35 46.88 -1.11
N SER A 378 19.67 45.86 -0.60
CA SER A 378 19.92 45.29 0.73
C SER A 378 20.76 44.00 0.73
N ASN A 379 21.15 43.47 -0.43
CA ASN A 379 21.91 42.22 -0.57
C ASN A 379 21.24 41.05 0.13
N VAL A 380 19.94 40.90 -0.14
CA VAL A 380 19.15 39.84 0.45
C VAL A 380 18.44 39.03 -0.62
N ILE A 381 18.39 37.72 -0.41
CA ILE A 381 17.45 36.82 -1.09
C ILE A 381 16.44 36.38 -0.05
N THR A 382 15.17 36.61 -0.31
CA THR A 382 14.07 36.05 0.47
C THR A 382 13.41 34.94 -0.33
N LEU A 383 13.34 33.76 0.25
CA LEU A 383 12.53 32.64 -0.22
C LEU A 383 11.26 32.60 0.63
N ASN A 384 10.09 32.46 0.01
CA ASN A 384 8.82 32.19 0.70
C ASN A 384 8.19 30.95 0.08
N TRP A 385 7.42 30.19 0.85
CA TRP A 385 6.77 28.96 0.40
C TRP A 385 5.52 28.65 1.21
N ASP A 386 4.68 27.78 0.66
CA ASP A 386 3.57 27.20 1.39
C ASP A 386 4.06 25.98 2.19
N THR A 387 3.79 26.02 3.49
CA THR A 387 4.10 24.91 4.41
C THR A 387 3.28 23.67 4.03
N PRO A 388 3.88 22.47 4.00
CA PRO A 388 3.17 21.23 3.76
C PRO A 388 2.01 21.05 4.75
N ILE A 389 0.86 20.59 4.26
CA ILE A 389 -0.26 20.18 5.12
C ILE A 389 0.01 18.74 5.53
N ASP A 390 0.89 18.57 6.49
CA ASP A 390 1.23 17.28 7.08
C ASP A 390 1.22 17.37 8.61
N SER A 391 0.72 16.32 9.26
CA SER A 391 0.50 16.31 10.71
C SER A 391 1.79 16.20 11.52
N ASP A 392 2.85 15.66 10.93
CA ASP A 392 4.16 15.47 11.56
C ASP A 392 5.26 16.35 10.93
N PHE A 393 4.91 17.23 10.00
CA PHE A 393 5.85 18.19 9.42
C PHE A 393 6.56 18.97 10.53
N ASN A 394 7.89 19.04 10.46
CA ASN A 394 8.71 19.67 11.48
C ASN A 394 9.41 20.94 10.99
N HIS A 395 10.16 20.84 9.88
CA HIS A 395 10.90 21.97 9.32
C HIS A 395 11.26 21.79 7.85
N VAL A 396 11.75 22.86 7.23
CA VAL A 396 12.36 22.87 5.90
C VAL A 396 13.88 22.86 6.05
N LYS A 397 14.55 21.97 5.34
CA LYS A 397 16.01 21.92 5.22
C LYS A 397 16.46 22.58 3.92
N ILE A 398 17.24 23.65 4.02
CA ILE A 398 17.69 24.49 2.90
C ILE A 398 19.21 24.49 2.83
N SER A 399 19.76 24.27 1.64
CA SER A 399 21.20 24.45 1.34
C SER A 399 21.33 25.13 -0.01
N TYR A 400 22.49 25.64 -0.36
CA TYR A 400 22.66 26.32 -1.65
C TYR A 400 24.05 26.14 -2.25
N THR A 401 24.14 26.30 -3.57
CA THR A 401 25.39 26.53 -4.31
C THR A 401 25.37 27.95 -4.88
N THR A 402 26.54 28.49 -5.18
CA THR A 402 26.70 29.78 -5.88
C THR A 402 27.43 29.56 -7.19
N ASN A 403 27.20 30.40 -8.18
CA ASN A 403 27.91 30.33 -9.46
C ASN A 403 28.26 31.75 -9.92
N ASP A 404 29.49 31.96 -10.37
CA ASP A 404 30.02 33.25 -10.85
C ASP A 404 30.16 33.34 -12.38
N GLY A 405 29.64 32.36 -13.11
CA GLY A 405 29.75 32.23 -14.57
C GLY A 405 30.70 31.14 -15.03
N SER A 406 31.30 30.41 -14.08
CA SER A 406 32.07 29.20 -14.34
C SER A 406 31.28 27.97 -13.87
N THR A 407 31.74 27.30 -12.82
CA THR A 407 31.10 26.14 -12.22
C THR A 407 30.40 26.50 -10.91
N ASP A 408 29.42 25.69 -10.52
CA ASP A 408 28.79 25.82 -9.21
C ASP A 408 29.81 25.55 -8.09
N SER A 409 29.71 26.32 -7.01
CA SER A 409 30.50 26.13 -5.79
C SER A 409 30.14 24.80 -5.11
N GLU A 410 30.93 24.41 -4.11
CA GLU A 410 30.50 23.40 -3.17
C GLU A 410 29.19 23.82 -2.50
N ARG A 411 28.39 22.81 -2.16
CA ARG A 411 27.08 22.99 -1.52
C ARG A 411 27.27 23.40 -0.07
N SER A 412 26.53 24.42 0.35
CA SER A 412 26.55 24.89 1.73
C SER A 412 26.08 23.80 2.69
N GLU A 413 26.49 23.93 3.95
CA GLU A 413 25.83 23.20 5.05
C GLU A 413 24.32 23.50 5.06
N PRO A 414 23.49 22.50 5.40
CA PRO A 414 22.04 22.67 5.45
C PRO A 414 21.63 23.52 6.66
N ILE A 415 20.61 24.33 6.44
CA ILE A 415 19.96 25.19 7.44
C ILE A 415 18.54 24.68 7.62
N ASN A 416 18.14 24.44 8.86
CA ASN A 416 16.76 24.09 9.19
C ASN A 416 15.96 25.38 9.45
N GLU A 417 14.78 25.49 8.85
CA GLU A 417 13.87 26.62 8.98
C GLU A 417 12.45 26.13 9.29
N ASN A 418 11.83 26.67 10.33
CA ASN A 418 10.51 26.24 10.81
C ASN A 418 9.39 27.25 10.50
N THR A 419 9.69 28.25 9.68
CA THR A 419 8.75 29.24 9.17
C THR A 419 8.35 28.93 7.71
N ASP A 420 7.52 29.80 7.13
CA ASP A 420 7.12 29.80 5.71
C ASP A 420 8.07 30.62 4.82
N SER A 421 9.16 31.15 5.39
CA SER A 421 10.08 32.04 4.69
C SER A 421 11.47 32.11 5.30
N ARG A 422 12.49 32.23 4.44
CA ARG A 422 13.88 32.43 4.84
C ARG A 422 14.49 33.60 4.09
N THR A 423 15.07 34.53 4.83
CA THR A 423 15.90 35.61 4.26
C THR A 423 17.38 35.31 4.46
N PHE A 424 18.10 35.22 3.34
CA PHE A 424 19.55 35.11 3.27
C PHE A 424 20.13 36.51 3.10
N THR A 425 21.00 36.92 4.02
CA THR A 425 21.69 38.22 3.99
C THR A 425 23.13 38.06 3.50
N GLY A 426 23.78 39.18 3.16
CA GLY A 426 25.18 39.16 2.72
C GLY A 426 25.36 38.51 1.34
N ILE A 427 24.34 38.59 0.48
CA ILE A 427 24.37 38.03 -0.86
C ILE A 427 25.47 38.72 -1.68
N ASP A 428 26.37 37.91 -2.25
CA ASP A 428 27.47 38.39 -3.08
C ASP A 428 26.95 38.74 -4.48
N LYS A 429 26.84 40.04 -4.76
CA LYS A 429 26.37 40.58 -6.04
C LYS A 429 27.21 40.15 -7.25
N THR A 430 28.45 39.69 -7.04
CA THR A 430 29.33 39.26 -8.13
C THR A 430 28.93 37.90 -8.68
N LYS A 431 28.19 37.09 -7.91
CA LYS A 431 27.67 35.80 -8.37
C LYS A 431 26.59 36.00 -9.42
N ASN A 432 26.58 35.15 -10.44
CA ASN A 432 25.50 35.12 -11.41
C ASN A 432 24.20 34.63 -10.77
N TYR A 433 24.29 33.54 -10.00
CA TYR A 433 23.14 32.96 -9.31
C TYR A 433 23.50 32.15 -8.07
N TYR A 434 22.49 31.95 -7.25
CA TYR A 434 22.43 30.99 -6.15
C TYR A 434 21.44 29.89 -6.55
N THR A 435 21.79 28.62 -6.38
CA THR A 435 20.84 27.51 -6.51
C THR A 435 20.54 26.98 -5.13
N TYR A 436 19.30 27.14 -4.67
CA TYR A 436 18.81 26.60 -3.42
C TYR A 436 18.26 25.20 -3.62
N TYR A 437 18.57 24.33 -2.68
CA TYR A 437 18.14 22.95 -2.60
C TYR A 437 17.33 22.79 -1.33
N ILE A 438 16.06 22.42 -1.48
CA ILE A 438 15.10 22.50 -0.40
C ILE A 438 14.38 21.16 -0.24
N LYS A 439 14.23 20.72 1.01
CA LYS A 439 13.49 19.52 1.41
C LYS A 439 12.62 19.85 2.62
N SER A 440 11.44 19.25 2.71
CA SER A 440 10.67 19.20 3.95
C SER A 440 11.10 17.99 4.77
N VAL A 441 11.05 18.14 6.10
CA VAL A 441 11.48 17.14 7.07
C VAL A 441 10.40 16.99 8.14
N ASP A 442 10.03 15.75 8.46
CA ASP A 442 9.08 15.44 9.52
C ASP A 442 9.75 15.38 10.92
N SER A 443 8.97 15.02 11.93
CA SER A 443 9.39 14.91 13.32
C SER A 443 10.38 13.76 13.61
N VAL A 444 10.46 12.75 12.74
CA VAL A 444 11.37 11.59 12.87
C VAL A 444 12.58 11.69 11.91
N GLY A 445 12.62 12.70 11.06
CA GLY A 445 13.72 13.02 10.16
C GLY A 445 13.58 12.46 8.75
N ASN A 446 12.41 11.96 8.33
CA ASN A 446 12.24 11.56 6.93
C ASN A 446 12.19 12.82 6.05
N GLU A 447 12.84 12.75 4.90
CA GLU A 447 13.00 13.90 4.01
C GLU A 447 12.23 13.71 2.71
N SER A 448 11.53 14.76 2.29
CA SER A 448 10.90 14.76 0.97
C SER A 448 11.91 14.78 -0.16
N LEU A 449 11.42 14.52 -1.38
CA LEU A 449 12.23 14.70 -2.58
C LEU A 449 12.66 16.17 -2.72
N GLU A 450 13.93 16.38 -3.00
CA GLU A 450 14.53 17.70 -3.16
C GLU A 450 13.88 18.52 -4.29
N ILE A 451 13.69 19.81 -4.04
CA ILE A 451 13.37 20.82 -5.05
C ILE A 451 14.54 21.80 -5.20
N LYS A 452 14.71 22.33 -6.40
CA LYS A 452 15.79 23.27 -6.72
C LYS A 452 15.22 24.60 -7.19
N TYR A 453 15.70 25.70 -6.61
CA TYR A 453 15.31 27.05 -6.98
C TYR A 453 16.53 27.91 -7.26
N LYS A 454 16.65 28.41 -8.49
CA LYS A 454 17.76 29.26 -8.91
C LYS A 454 17.36 30.73 -8.77
N VAL A 455 18.13 31.50 -8.00
CA VAL A 455 17.93 32.94 -7.79
C VAL A 455 19.12 33.69 -8.34
N ARG A 456 18.91 34.52 -9.35
CA ARG A 456 19.98 35.34 -9.96
C ARG A 456 20.21 36.62 -9.16
N VAL A 457 21.47 37.01 -8.98
CA VAL A 457 21.85 38.17 -8.13
C VAL A 457 22.69 39.24 -8.83
N ASN A 458 23.31 38.91 -9.96
CA ASN A 458 23.97 39.90 -10.80
C ASN A 458 23.01 40.40 -11.90
N LYS A 459 22.34 41.54 -11.64
CA LYS A 459 21.46 42.22 -12.61
C LYS A 459 22.22 43.03 -13.69
N THR A 460 23.55 43.15 -13.62
CA THR A 460 24.30 44.06 -14.52
C THR A 460 24.69 43.44 -15.86
N LYS A 461 24.50 42.14 -16.06
CA LYS A 461 24.40 41.57 -17.42
C LYS A 461 22.93 41.56 -17.82
N SER A 462 22.55 42.48 -18.72
CA SER A 462 21.32 42.42 -19.52
C SER A 462 21.04 40.96 -19.89
N HIS A 463 20.00 40.37 -19.29
CA HIS A 463 19.78 38.93 -19.31
C HIS A 463 19.06 38.52 -20.61
N VAL A 464 19.84 38.55 -21.67
CA VAL A 464 19.48 37.99 -22.96
C VAL A 464 20.32 36.72 -23.07
N PRO A 465 19.72 35.51 -23.06
CA PRO A 465 20.50 34.29 -23.22
C PRO A 465 21.38 34.37 -24.47
N GLU A 466 22.56 33.74 -24.46
CA GLU A 466 23.56 33.90 -25.54
C GLU A 466 23.01 33.53 -26.93
N TYR A 467 22.01 32.66 -26.97
CA TYR A 467 21.31 32.24 -28.19
C TYR A 467 20.13 33.15 -28.58
N PHE A 468 20.01 34.36 -28.03
CA PHE A 468 19.01 35.34 -28.44
C PHE A 468 19.63 36.46 -29.29
N VAL A 469 18.91 36.84 -30.34
CA VAL A 469 19.28 37.93 -31.24
C VAL A 469 18.40 39.14 -30.98
N LYS A 470 19.00 40.32 -30.88
CA LYS A 470 18.25 41.59 -30.87
C LYS A 470 17.68 41.89 -32.25
N ILE A 471 16.36 42.01 -32.34
CA ILE A 471 15.65 42.50 -33.51
C ILE A 471 15.42 44.00 -33.34
N PRO A 472 15.88 44.84 -34.28
CA PRO A 472 15.75 46.28 -34.17
C PRO A 472 14.28 46.71 -34.29
N ALA A 473 13.93 47.80 -33.61
CA ALA A 473 12.62 48.42 -33.75
C ALA A 473 12.40 48.90 -35.20
N VAL A 474 11.15 48.86 -35.66
CA VAL A 474 10.76 49.36 -36.98
C VAL A 474 9.41 50.05 -36.95
N SER A 475 9.33 51.17 -37.67
CA SER A 475 8.10 51.88 -37.99
C SER A 475 7.67 51.55 -39.41
N ILE A 476 6.46 51.02 -39.59
CA ILE A 476 5.88 50.67 -40.88
C ILE A 476 4.77 51.67 -41.16
N ASN A 477 4.87 52.42 -42.26
CA ASN A 477 3.92 53.47 -42.60
C ASN A 477 2.68 52.96 -43.36
N GLY A 478 2.71 51.71 -43.82
CA GLY A 478 1.68 51.12 -44.66
C GLY A 478 1.77 51.55 -46.13
N THR A 479 2.85 52.20 -46.55
CA THR A 479 3.08 52.55 -47.98
C THR A 479 4.09 51.62 -48.64
N GLU A 480 4.77 50.81 -47.84
CA GLU A 480 5.82 49.90 -48.24
C GLU A 480 5.23 48.72 -49.04
N SER A 481 5.86 48.38 -50.16
CA SER A 481 5.53 47.17 -50.92
C SER A 481 6.42 46.02 -50.47
N MET A 482 5.89 45.14 -49.62
CA MET A 482 6.64 44.00 -49.08
C MET A 482 6.92 42.96 -50.17
N LYS A 483 8.17 42.48 -50.22
CA LYS A 483 8.60 41.39 -51.11
C LYS A 483 9.19 40.23 -50.29
N PRO A 484 8.66 39.01 -50.40
CA PRO A 484 7.39 38.64 -51.04
C PRO A 484 6.17 39.34 -50.38
N SER A 485 5.05 39.40 -51.11
CA SER A 485 3.81 40.07 -50.67
C SER A 485 3.29 39.46 -49.37
N SER A 486 2.98 40.32 -48.40
CA SER A 486 2.53 39.92 -47.06
C SER A 486 1.01 40.04 -46.92
N GLU A 487 0.43 39.15 -46.11
CA GLU A 487 -0.93 39.33 -45.58
C GLU A 487 -0.95 39.99 -44.19
N VAL A 488 0.22 40.11 -43.55
CA VAL A 488 0.40 40.77 -42.25
C VAL A 488 0.73 42.25 -42.46
N PHE A 489 1.69 42.54 -43.35
CA PHE A 489 2.13 43.89 -43.68
C PHE A 489 1.42 44.38 -44.95
N LEU A 490 0.19 44.86 -44.77
CA LEU A 490 -0.69 45.34 -45.85
C LEU A 490 -0.46 46.81 -46.18
N THR A 491 -0.77 47.21 -47.41
CA THR A 491 -0.88 48.63 -47.77
C THR A 491 -1.97 49.31 -46.93
N ASN A 492 -1.70 50.54 -46.50
CA ASN A 492 -2.45 51.37 -45.56
C ASN A 492 -2.51 50.87 -44.10
N ARG A 493 -1.78 49.80 -43.76
CA ARG A 493 -1.65 49.33 -42.38
C ARG A 493 -0.36 49.86 -41.76
N ALA A 494 -0.44 50.98 -41.05
CA ALA A 494 0.67 51.51 -40.28
C ALA A 494 0.80 50.80 -38.92
N MET A 495 2.02 50.51 -38.46
CA MET A 495 2.28 49.94 -37.14
C MET A 495 3.73 50.15 -36.68
N GLU A 496 3.94 50.06 -35.37
CA GLU A 496 5.25 50.08 -34.75
C GLU A 496 5.57 48.69 -34.18
N ILE A 497 6.73 48.14 -34.55
CA ILE A 497 7.29 46.96 -33.89
C ILE A 497 8.45 47.45 -33.02
N ALA A 498 8.27 47.41 -31.70
CA ALA A 498 9.33 47.75 -30.75
C ALA A 498 10.53 46.80 -30.91
N SER A 499 11.71 47.18 -30.43
CA SER A 499 12.83 46.23 -30.41
C SER A 499 12.58 45.12 -29.39
N PHE A 500 12.93 43.90 -29.75
CA PHE A 500 12.80 42.72 -28.89
C PHE A 500 13.99 41.80 -29.13
N TYR A 501 14.21 40.85 -28.23
CA TYR A 501 15.14 39.74 -28.44
C TYR A 501 14.35 38.49 -28.82
N MET A 502 14.87 37.69 -29.75
CA MET A 502 14.25 36.43 -30.19
C MET A 502 15.27 35.30 -30.12
N SER A 503 14.86 34.12 -29.66
CA SER A 503 15.72 32.94 -29.71
C SER A 503 16.13 32.64 -31.16
N ASP A 504 17.43 32.40 -31.38
CA ASP A 504 18.01 32.19 -32.70
C ASP A 504 17.57 30.87 -33.34
N HIS A 505 16.90 30.01 -32.58
CA HIS A 505 16.32 28.75 -33.01
C HIS A 505 14.97 28.48 -32.29
N PRO A 506 14.15 27.53 -32.79
CA PRO A 506 13.00 27.03 -32.06
C PRO A 506 13.43 26.31 -30.78
N VAL A 507 12.62 26.37 -29.73
CA VAL A 507 12.91 25.70 -28.45
C VAL A 507 13.21 24.22 -28.70
N THR A 508 14.34 23.75 -28.21
CA THR A 508 14.81 22.38 -28.35
C THR A 508 14.17 21.44 -27.33
N ARG A 509 14.27 20.13 -27.59
CA ARG A 509 13.87 19.09 -26.65
C ARG A 509 14.56 19.22 -25.30
N ALA A 510 15.86 19.53 -25.30
CA ALA A 510 16.64 19.71 -24.07
C ALA A 510 16.17 20.94 -23.29
N GLU A 511 16.05 22.10 -23.94
CA GLU A 511 15.59 23.33 -23.28
C GLU A 511 14.16 23.17 -22.73
N TYR A 512 13.25 22.54 -23.48
CA TYR A 512 11.90 22.27 -23.00
C TYR A 512 11.90 21.35 -21.78
N LYS A 513 12.68 20.27 -21.84
CA LYS A 513 12.81 19.31 -20.73
C LYS A 513 13.44 19.94 -19.49
N GLU A 514 14.40 20.85 -19.65
CA GLU A 514 15.02 21.56 -18.53
C GLU A 514 14.01 22.43 -17.78
N VAL A 515 13.16 23.17 -18.50
CA VAL A 515 12.18 24.07 -17.90
C VAL A 515 10.96 23.31 -17.36
N ILE A 516 10.42 22.36 -18.13
CA ILE A 516 9.14 21.68 -17.84
C ILE A 516 9.33 20.34 -17.13
N GLY A 517 10.54 19.78 -17.11
CA GLY A 517 10.86 18.49 -16.49
C GLY A 517 10.57 17.26 -17.35
N ARG A 518 10.03 17.42 -18.56
CA ARG A 518 9.76 16.31 -19.50
C ARG A 518 9.90 16.73 -20.96
N ASP A 519 10.18 15.77 -21.84
CA ASP A 519 10.12 15.94 -23.31
C ASP A 519 8.82 15.32 -23.85
N PRO A 520 7.86 16.12 -24.34
CA PRO A 520 6.60 15.61 -24.88
C PRO A 520 6.69 15.12 -26.34
N SER A 521 7.84 15.30 -26.99
CA SER A 521 7.99 15.16 -28.43
C SER A 521 7.76 13.73 -28.94
N THR A 522 7.02 13.62 -30.04
CA THR A 522 6.68 12.33 -30.67
C THR A 522 7.27 12.16 -32.07
N ALA A 523 7.66 13.24 -32.76
CA ALA A 523 8.36 13.12 -34.03
C ALA A 523 9.73 12.48 -33.82
N SER A 524 10.10 11.59 -34.75
CA SER A 524 11.44 11.02 -34.79
C SER A 524 12.48 12.13 -35.02
N ALA A 525 13.60 12.05 -34.31
CA ALA A 525 14.69 13.01 -34.39
C ALA A 525 15.82 12.44 -35.25
N TYR A 526 16.43 13.30 -36.07
CA TYR A 526 17.52 12.94 -36.95
C TYR A 526 18.61 14.01 -36.92
N ASP A 527 19.84 13.60 -37.22
CA ASP A 527 20.95 14.52 -37.49
C ASP A 527 20.79 15.18 -38.88
N ALA A 528 21.70 16.11 -39.19
CA ALA A 528 21.76 16.78 -40.48
C ALA A 528 21.82 15.84 -41.71
N ASN A 529 22.41 14.66 -41.54
CA ASN A 529 22.64 13.68 -42.60
C ASN A 529 21.48 12.68 -42.75
N GLY A 530 20.48 12.74 -41.87
CA GLY A 530 19.32 11.85 -41.89
C GLY A 530 19.54 10.54 -41.12
N ASN A 531 20.52 10.46 -40.22
CA ASN A 531 20.66 9.35 -39.28
C ASN A 531 19.70 9.54 -38.11
N ILE A 532 19.03 8.46 -37.69
CA ILE A 532 18.12 8.49 -36.54
C ILE A 532 18.90 8.79 -35.26
N LEU A 533 18.39 9.73 -34.47
CA LEU A 533 18.90 10.07 -33.13
C LEU A 533 17.96 9.50 -32.06
N THR A 534 18.54 9.02 -30.95
CA THR A 534 17.78 8.50 -29.80
C THR A 534 18.37 8.98 -28.48
N GLY A 535 17.58 8.92 -27.41
CA GLY A 535 18.00 9.35 -26.08
C GLY A 535 18.51 10.79 -26.06
N ASN A 536 19.65 11.00 -25.38
CA ASN A 536 20.27 12.32 -25.22
C ASN A 536 20.77 12.93 -26.53
N ALA A 537 21.00 12.14 -27.58
CA ALA A 537 21.41 12.67 -28.88
C ALA A 537 20.31 13.52 -29.54
N THR A 538 19.05 13.34 -29.13
CA THR A 538 17.91 14.13 -29.65
C THR A 538 17.81 15.54 -29.05
N ALA A 539 18.71 15.90 -28.13
CA ALA A 539 18.67 17.13 -27.35
C ALA A 539 18.49 18.40 -28.21
N ASN A 540 19.19 18.49 -29.34
CA ASN A 540 19.24 19.65 -30.21
C ASN A 540 18.13 19.68 -31.28
N ASN A 541 17.24 18.69 -31.31
CA ASN A 541 16.07 18.74 -32.18
C ASN A 541 14.98 19.61 -31.55
N PRO A 542 14.14 20.31 -32.35
CA PRO A 542 13.07 21.12 -31.81
C PRO A 542 12.06 20.27 -31.03
N VAL A 543 11.61 20.80 -29.88
CA VAL A 543 10.50 20.21 -29.15
C VAL A 543 9.26 20.23 -30.04
N ASN A 544 8.48 19.15 -29.98
CA ASN A 544 7.24 19.03 -30.73
C ASN A 544 6.15 18.32 -29.93
N TYR A 545 4.99 18.11 -30.55
CA TYR A 545 3.82 17.53 -29.89
C TYR A 545 3.33 18.35 -28.68
N ILE A 546 3.58 19.65 -28.73
CA ILE A 546 3.05 20.65 -27.80
C ILE A 546 1.87 21.36 -28.45
N ASN A 547 0.93 21.82 -27.64
CA ASN A 547 -0.11 22.73 -28.08
C ASN A 547 0.23 24.18 -27.72
N TRP A 548 -0.64 25.12 -28.07
CA TRP A 548 -0.39 26.53 -27.80
C TRP A 548 -0.36 26.85 -26.30
N TYR A 549 -1.18 26.16 -25.50
CA TYR A 549 -1.20 26.30 -24.04
C TYR A 549 0.11 25.82 -23.39
N ASP A 550 0.66 24.70 -23.86
CA ASP A 550 1.96 24.17 -23.43
C ASP A 550 3.09 25.21 -23.65
N ALA A 551 3.00 25.99 -24.74
CA ALA A 551 4.00 27.01 -25.07
C ALA A 551 3.94 28.23 -24.15
N ILE A 552 2.74 28.72 -23.80
CA ILE A 552 2.61 29.84 -22.84
C ILE A 552 2.99 29.44 -21.41
N VAL A 553 2.78 28.17 -21.03
CA VAL A 553 3.27 27.61 -19.76
C VAL A 553 4.79 27.64 -19.76
N TYR A 554 5.45 27.17 -20.82
CA TYR A 554 6.90 27.22 -20.94
C TYR A 554 7.43 28.65 -20.79
N CYS A 555 6.84 29.63 -21.47
CA CYS A 555 7.22 31.03 -21.37
C CYS A 555 7.19 31.56 -19.92
N ASN A 556 6.10 31.32 -19.19
CA ASN A 556 5.98 31.78 -17.81
C ASN A 556 6.88 30.98 -16.85
N MET A 557 6.99 29.66 -17.01
CA MET A 557 7.90 28.84 -16.21
C MET A 557 9.34 29.29 -16.37
N LEU A 558 9.79 29.51 -17.61
CA LEU A 558 11.12 30.02 -17.89
C LEU A 558 11.31 31.41 -17.28
N SER A 559 10.32 32.30 -17.41
CA SER A 559 10.38 33.64 -16.79
C SER A 559 10.58 33.56 -15.27
N LEU A 560 9.82 32.71 -14.58
CA LEU A 560 9.92 32.53 -13.14
C LEU A 560 11.27 31.91 -12.72
N GLN A 561 11.74 30.89 -13.44
CA GLN A 561 13.05 30.26 -13.22
C GLN A 561 14.21 31.25 -13.41
N GLU A 562 14.00 32.26 -14.25
CA GLU A 562 14.98 33.29 -14.53
C GLU A 562 14.83 34.56 -13.69
N GLY A 563 13.81 34.63 -12.82
CA GLY A 563 13.51 35.78 -11.98
C GLY A 563 12.96 36.99 -12.76
N LEU A 564 12.36 36.76 -13.92
CA LEU A 564 11.70 37.76 -14.76
C LEU A 564 10.21 37.83 -14.45
N SER A 565 9.60 39.00 -14.68
CA SER A 565 8.16 39.19 -14.57
C SER A 565 7.45 38.43 -15.72
N PRO A 566 6.61 37.42 -15.45
CA PRO A 566 5.98 36.64 -16.51
C PRO A 566 4.97 37.46 -17.32
N CYS A 567 4.86 37.19 -18.63
CA CYS A 567 3.94 37.90 -19.50
C CYS A 567 2.48 37.43 -19.37
N TYR A 568 2.24 36.15 -19.14
CA TYR A 568 0.88 35.60 -19.19
C TYR A 568 0.20 35.53 -17.83
N LYS A 569 -1.10 35.78 -17.80
CA LYS A 569 -1.92 35.66 -16.58
C LYS A 569 -3.26 34.98 -16.88
N ILE A 570 -3.55 33.92 -16.12
CA ILE A 570 -4.81 33.16 -16.13
C ILE A 570 -5.36 33.15 -14.71
N ASN A 571 -6.64 33.48 -14.54
CA ASN A 571 -7.31 33.55 -13.23
C ASN A 571 -6.50 34.32 -12.17
N GLU A 572 -6.01 35.51 -12.55
CA GLU A 572 -5.18 36.39 -11.71
C GLU A 572 -3.80 35.83 -11.26
N SER A 573 -3.41 34.62 -11.67
CA SER A 573 -2.09 34.06 -11.41
C SER A 573 -1.17 34.17 -12.63
N THR A 574 0.08 34.55 -12.39
CA THR A 574 1.18 34.44 -13.37
C THR A 574 1.99 33.15 -13.21
N ASN A 575 1.79 32.40 -12.13
CA ASN A 575 2.42 31.09 -11.92
C ASN A 575 1.61 29.97 -12.62
N PRO A 576 2.19 29.26 -13.61
CA PRO A 576 1.53 28.14 -14.29
C PRO A 576 1.10 26.99 -13.38
N ASP A 577 1.75 26.78 -12.24
CA ASP A 577 1.34 25.74 -11.27
C ASP A 577 -0.08 25.98 -10.73
N ASN A 578 -0.53 27.24 -10.74
CA ASN A 578 -1.86 27.64 -10.30
C ASN A 578 -2.91 27.67 -11.42
N TRP A 579 -2.55 27.33 -12.67
CA TRP A 579 -3.47 27.33 -13.81
C TRP A 579 -4.20 25.99 -14.00
N GLY A 580 -3.76 24.96 -13.28
CA GLY A 580 -4.22 23.58 -13.45
C GLY A 580 -3.60 22.88 -14.66
N ASN A 581 -4.10 21.69 -14.96
CA ASN A 581 -3.58 20.88 -16.06
C ASN A 581 -3.79 21.54 -17.42
N VAL A 582 -2.77 21.48 -18.28
CA VAL A 582 -2.86 21.99 -19.65
C VAL A 582 -3.98 21.26 -20.42
N PRO A 583 -4.98 21.99 -20.97
CA PRO A 583 -6.11 21.36 -21.63
C PRO A 583 -5.75 20.54 -22.87
N GLY A 584 -6.42 19.40 -23.03
CA GLY A 584 -6.42 18.59 -24.26
C GLY A 584 -7.53 18.95 -25.26
N SER A 585 -8.45 19.83 -24.88
CA SER A 585 -9.62 20.26 -25.64
C SER A 585 -9.82 21.77 -25.52
N LYS A 586 -10.82 22.32 -26.23
CA LYS A 586 -11.17 23.75 -26.11
C LYS A 586 -11.45 24.11 -24.65
N ASN A 587 -10.80 25.17 -24.17
CA ASN A 587 -10.97 25.68 -22.82
C ASN A 587 -11.06 27.21 -22.84
N ASP A 588 -12.18 27.76 -22.39
CA ASP A 588 -12.46 29.19 -22.49
C ASP A 588 -11.63 30.03 -21.50
N ILE A 589 -11.30 29.49 -20.31
CA ILE A 589 -10.43 30.15 -19.31
C ILE A 589 -9.01 30.31 -19.88
N TRP A 590 -8.48 29.26 -20.50
CA TRP A 590 -7.16 29.31 -21.12
C TRP A 590 -7.15 30.16 -22.40
N ASN A 591 -8.28 30.26 -23.10
CA ASN A 591 -8.43 31.16 -24.24
C ASN A 591 -8.50 32.63 -23.84
N SER A 592 -8.97 32.95 -22.64
CA SER A 592 -9.04 34.31 -22.09
C SER A 592 -7.76 34.77 -21.40
N VAL A 593 -6.64 34.05 -21.59
CA VAL A 593 -5.33 34.46 -21.06
C VAL A 593 -4.99 35.89 -21.47
N SER A 594 -4.53 36.68 -20.50
CA SER A 594 -4.03 38.04 -20.74
C SER A 594 -2.50 38.03 -20.87
N CYS A 595 -1.95 38.93 -21.69
CA CYS A 595 -0.52 39.12 -21.88
C CYS A 595 -0.14 40.55 -21.49
N ASP A 596 0.73 40.71 -20.50
CA ASP A 596 1.37 41.98 -20.16
C ASP A 596 2.55 42.23 -21.09
N TRP A 597 2.36 43.16 -22.04
CA TRP A 597 3.37 43.54 -23.03
C TRP A 597 4.49 44.41 -22.46
N ASN A 598 4.37 44.90 -21.23
CA ASN A 598 5.42 45.66 -20.56
C ASN A 598 6.30 44.78 -19.65
N ALA A 599 5.87 43.55 -19.38
CA ALA A 599 6.66 42.60 -18.62
C ALA A 599 7.99 42.28 -19.35
N ASN A 600 9.02 41.94 -18.57
CA ASN A 600 10.35 41.62 -19.09
C ASN A 600 10.60 40.10 -19.21
N GLY A 601 9.57 39.28 -19.01
CA GLY A 601 9.61 37.84 -19.17
C GLY A 601 9.45 37.37 -20.61
N TYR A 602 9.55 36.05 -20.77
CA TYR A 602 9.40 35.37 -22.05
C TYR A 602 7.95 35.33 -22.50
N ARG A 603 7.76 35.42 -23.82
CA ARG A 603 6.47 35.24 -24.48
C ARG A 603 6.64 34.63 -25.87
N LEU A 604 5.54 34.19 -26.45
CA LEU A 604 5.48 33.91 -27.89
C LEU A 604 5.59 35.22 -28.68
N PRO A 605 6.22 35.19 -29.87
CA PRO A 605 6.17 36.33 -30.77
C PRO A 605 4.74 36.58 -31.26
N SER A 606 4.41 37.84 -31.56
CA SER A 606 3.26 38.11 -32.43
C SER A 606 3.52 37.59 -33.84
N GLU A 607 2.48 37.40 -34.63
CA GLU A 607 2.61 36.99 -36.02
C GLU A 607 3.38 38.05 -36.84
N ALA A 608 3.22 39.33 -36.52
CA ALA A 608 3.97 40.43 -37.11
C ALA A 608 5.45 40.42 -36.72
N GLU A 609 5.76 40.26 -35.43
CA GLU A 609 7.15 40.13 -34.95
C GLU A 609 7.84 38.94 -35.60
N TRP A 610 7.13 37.80 -35.70
CA TRP A 610 7.64 36.59 -36.34
C TRP A 610 7.96 36.81 -37.82
N GLU A 611 7.04 37.38 -38.60
CA GLU A 611 7.27 37.60 -40.03
C GLU A 611 8.40 38.61 -40.28
N TRP A 612 8.44 39.70 -39.50
CA TRP A 612 9.51 40.69 -39.60
C TRP A 612 10.88 40.07 -39.32
N ALA A 613 10.97 39.29 -38.25
CA ALA A 613 12.17 38.56 -37.88
C ALA A 613 12.56 37.54 -38.95
N ALA A 614 11.60 36.81 -39.53
CA ALA A 614 11.84 35.80 -40.57
C ALA A 614 12.43 36.42 -41.85
N ARG A 615 11.97 37.62 -42.22
CA ARG A 615 12.50 38.38 -43.37
C ARG A 615 13.96 38.77 -43.17
N GLY A 616 14.41 39.02 -41.95
CA GLY A 616 15.84 39.21 -41.64
C GLY A 616 16.48 40.44 -42.29
N GLY A 617 15.69 41.45 -42.67
CA GLY A 617 16.16 42.59 -43.47
C GLY A 617 16.37 42.28 -44.96
N GLU A 618 15.88 41.14 -45.44
CA GLU A 618 16.03 40.65 -46.80
C GLU A 618 14.67 40.51 -47.51
N SER A 619 14.68 40.31 -48.83
CA SER A 619 13.46 40.16 -49.65
C SER A 619 13.32 38.76 -50.28
N TYR A 620 13.91 37.75 -49.63
CA TYR A 620 13.87 36.36 -50.09
C TYR A 620 12.52 35.69 -49.79
N ILE A 621 12.19 34.66 -50.57
CA ILE A 621 10.97 33.86 -50.37
C ILE A 621 11.03 33.08 -49.05
N TYR A 622 12.21 32.53 -48.73
CA TYR A 622 12.48 31.81 -47.49
C TYR A 622 13.49 32.59 -46.66
N ALA A 623 13.50 32.39 -45.35
CA ALA A 623 14.37 33.13 -44.44
C ALA A 623 15.85 32.87 -44.76
N GLY A 624 16.54 33.84 -45.39
CA GLY A 624 17.97 33.77 -45.74
C GLY A 624 18.32 33.31 -47.17
N SER A 625 17.35 32.86 -47.98
CA SER A 625 17.60 32.46 -49.38
C SER A 625 16.31 32.30 -50.21
N ASN A 626 16.41 32.45 -51.53
CA ASN A 626 15.37 32.00 -52.46
C ASN A 626 15.44 30.48 -52.73
N ASN A 627 16.54 29.82 -52.37
CA ASN A 627 16.71 28.38 -52.48
C ASN A 627 16.31 27.72 -51.15
N ILE A 628 15.15 27.06 -51.12
CA ILE A 628 14.62 26.40 -49.92
C ILE A 628 15.60 25.40 -49.29
N ASN A 629 16.42 24.71 -50.08
CA ASN A 629 17.35 23.69 -49.59
C ASN A 629 18.51 24.24 -48.76
N GLU A 630 18.82 25.54 -48.88
CA GLU A 630 19.88 26.19 -48.11
C GLU A 630 19.44 26.52 -46.68
N VAL A 631 18.14 26.71 -46.47
CA VAL A 631 17.61 27.36 -45.26
C VAL A 631 16.59 26.50 -44.51
N ALA A 632 15.94 25.53 -45.18
CA ALA A 632 14.83 24.79 -44.60
C ALA A 632 15.01 23.27 -44.58
N TRP A 633 14.46 22.66 -43.53
CA TRP A 633 14.17 21.24 -43.46
C TRP A 633 12.68 21.03 -43.77
N TYR A 634 12.36 20.42 -44.90
CA TYR A 634 10.98 20.22 -45.36
C TYR A 634 10.82 18.85 -46.01
N GLY A 635 9.59 18.43 -46.31
CA GLY A 635 9.24 17.05 -46.65
C GLY A 635 10.11 16.40 -47.72
N VAL A 636 10.54 17.16 -48.73
CA VAL A 636 11.38 16.65 -49.82
C VAL A 636 12.80 16.32 -49.36
N ASN A 637 13.44 17.17 -48.55
CA ASN A 637 14.83 16.94 -48.12
C ASN A 637 14.95 16.22 -46.77
N THR A 638 13.84 16.03 -46.05
CA THR A 638 13.76 15.17 -44.87
C THR A 638 13.19 13.79 -45.17
N ASN A 639 12.66 13.55 -46.37
CA ASN A 639 11.87 12.37 -46.73
C ASN A 639 10.67 12.13 -45.80
N TYR A 640 10.07 13.19 -45.24
CA TYR A 640 8.97 13.13 -44.28
C TYR A 640 9.28 12.26 -43.05
N THR A 641 10.55 12.16 -42.63
CA THR A 641 10.93 11.23 -41.56
C THR A 641 10.84 11.83 -40.16
N GLY A 642 10.97 13.15 -40.02
CA GLY A 642 10.94 13.83 -38.73
C GLY A 642 11.79 15.09 -38.67
N THR A 643 12.04 15.57 -37.46
CA THR A 643 12.78 16.80 -37.21
C THR A 643 14.28 16.61 -37.48
N ARG A 644 14.99 17.73 -37.60
CA ARG A 644 16.45 17.80 -37.72
C ARG A 644 17.02 18.69 -36.63
N GLU A 645 18.30 18.53 -36.32
CA GLU A 645 19.00 19.42 -35.38
C GLU A 645 18.87 20.89 -35.81
N VAL A 646 18.68 21.76 -34.82
CA VAL A 646 18.62 23.22 -35.03
C VAL A 646 19.98 23.77 -35.47
N LYS A 647 19.97 24.94 -36.11
CA LYS A 647 21.18 25.71 -36.47
C LYS A 647 22.16 25.00 -37.43
N VAL A 648 21.69 24.00 -38.17
CA VAL A 648 22.49 23.32 -39.21
C VAL A 648 22.42 24.04 -40.57
N LYS A 649 21.22 24.51 -40.95
CA LYS A 649 20.99 25.23 -42.22
C LYS A 649 21.40 26.70 -42.09
N LYS A 650 21.49 27.41 -43.22
CA LYS A 650 21.86 28.83 -43.25
C LYS A 650 20.84 29.68 -42.48
N ALA A 651 21.32 30.62 -41.67
CA ALA A 651 20.48 31.63 -41.02
C ALA A 651 20.11 32.78 -41.97
N ASN A 652 19.08 33.56 -41.61
CA ASN A 652 18.74 34.80 -42.31
C ASN A 652 19.66 35.98 -41.93
N GLY A 653 19.39 37.17 -42.48
CA GLY A 653 20.18 38.38 -42.20
C GLY A 653 20.25 38.79 -40.72
N TYR A 654 19.29 38.36 -39.87
CA TYR A 654 19.34 38.56 -38.41
C TYR A 654 19.98 37.39 -37.65
N LYS A 655 20.60 36.42 -38.33
CA LYS A 655 21.19 35.23 -37.68
C LYS A 655 20.16 34.32 -37.00
N LEU A 656 18.90 34.37 -37.45
CA LEU A 656 17.87 33.43 -37.01
C LEU A 656 17.87 32.19 -37.93
N TYR A 657 17.85 31.02 -37.29
CA TYR A 657 17.85 29.71 -37.92
C TYR A 657 16.46 29.10 -37.88
N ASN A 658 16.19 28.22 -38.85
CA ASN A 658 14.96 27.42 -38.91
C ASN A 658 13.65 28.24 -38.91
N MET A 659 13.69 29.54 -39.25
CA MET A 659 12.49 30.34 -39.50
C MET A 659 11.67 29.78 -40.69
N SER A 660 12.32 28.99 -41.55
CA SER A 660 11.69 28.19 -42.61
C SER A 660 11.94 26.70 -42.34
N GLY A 661 10.88 25.93 -42.16
CA GLY A 661 10.90 24.47 -42.01
C GLY A 661 11.25 23.97 -40.60
N ASN A 662 11.57 22.68 -40.50
CA ASN A 662 11.74 21.92 -39.28
C ASN A 662 10.44 21.78 -38.48
N VAL A 663 9.98 22.80 -37.77
CA VAL A 663 8.67 22.78 -37.07
C VAL A 663 7.91 24.06 -37.34
N LYS A 664 6.58 23.96 -37.42
CA LYS A 664 5.71 25.14 -37.41
C LYS A 664 5.76 25.74 -36.02
N GLU A 665 5.80 27.05 -35.95
CA GLU A 665 5.98 27.76 -34.68
C GLU A 665 4.71 28.49 -34.29
N TRP A 666 4.24 28.25 -33.06
CA TRP A 666 3.10 28.98 -32.50
C TRP A 666 3.42 30.47 -32.32
N CYS A 667 2.49 31.31 -32.76
CA CYS A 667 2.45 32.74 -32.43
C CYS A 667 1.35 33.03 -31.42
N LEU A 668 1.42 34.20 -30.77
CA LEU A 668 0.42 34.64 -29.79
C LEU A 668 -0.96 34.87 -30.43
N ASP A 669 -1.01 35.37 -31.67
CA ASP A 669 -2.18 35.90 -32.35
C ASP A 669 -3.30 34.86 -32.55
N TRP A 670 -4.54 35.34 -32.49
CA TRP A 670 -5.66 34.62 -33.08
C TRP A 670 -5.59 34.69 -34.60
N TYR A 671 -5.75 33.57 -35.27
CA TYR A 671 -5.78 33.54 -36.73
C TYR A 671 -7.11 34.08 -37.25
N GLY A 672 -7.02 35.02 -38.18
CA GLY A 672 -8.15 35.60 -38.87
C GLY A 672 -7.71 36.56 -39.98
N ARG A 673 -8.72 37.25 -40.55
CA ARG A 673 -8.49 38.27 -41.56
C ARG A 673 -7.82 39.49 -40.91
N ILE A 674 -6.68 39.86 -41.45
CA ILE A 674 -5.98 41.10 -41.10
C ILE A 674 -6.48 42.22 -42.03
N SER A 675 -6.72 43.40 -41.47
CA SER A 675 -7.04 44.62 -42.21
C SER A 675 -6.09 45.76 -41.85
N ASP A 676 -6.25 46.87 -42.56
CA ASP A 676 -5.58 48.16 -42.29
C ASP A 676 -5.81 48.71 -40.88
N LYS A 677 -6.86 48.25 -40.18
CA LYS A 677 -7.22 48.64 -38.81
C LYS A 677 -6.85 47.62 -37.74
N SER A 678 -6.30 46.46 -38.11
CA SER A 678 -5.93 45.42 -37.15
C SER A 678 -4.71 45.83 -36.33
N ASP A 679 -4.77 45.65 -35.01
CA ASP A 679 -3.64 45.79 -34.10
C ASP A 679 -2.50 44.80 -34.44
N ILE A 680 -1.28 45.06 -33.96
CA ILE A 680 -0.08 44.23 -34.22
C ILE A 680 -0.28 42.75 -33.87
N THR A 681 -1.17 42.46 -32.92
CA THR A 681 -1.54 41.11 -32.44
C THR A 681 -2.71 40.47 -33.21
N GLY A 682 -3.13 41.10 -34.31
CA GLY A 682 -4.22 40.63 -35.15
C GLY A 682 -5.59 40.79 -34.49
N PRO A 683 -6.56 39.91 -34.80
CA PRO A 683 -7.86 39.88 -34.14
C PRO A 683 -7.77 39.66 -32.62
N LEU A 684 -8.55 40.42 -31.84
CA LEU A 684 -8.60 40.30 -30.38
C LEU A 684 -9.20 38.98 -29.87
N SER A 685 -9.95 38.26 -30.72
CA SER A 685 -10.57 36.97 -30.40
C SER A 685 -10.63 36.07 -31.63
N GLY A 686 -10.74 34.77 -31.40
CA GLY A 686 -10.82 33.78 -32.47
C GLY A 686 -11.02 32.36 -31.93
N ASN A 687 -10.99 31.38 -32.84
CA ASN A 687 -11.11 29.96 -32.51
C ASN A 687 -9.79 29.20 -32.67
N VAL A 688 -8.84 29.75 -33.43
CA VAL A 688 -7.59 29.10 -33.84
C VAL A 688 -6.43 30.08 -33.74
N ARG A 689 -5.25 29.61 -33.35
CA ARG A 689 -4.03 30.42 -33.20
C ARG A 689 -3.15 30.32 -34.44
N CYS A 690 -2.34 31.34 -34.69
CA CYS A 690 -1.42 31.38 -35.83
C CYS A 690 -0.24 30.40 -35.64
N LEU A 691 0.15 29.76 -36.74
CA LEU A 691 1.34 28.94 -36.91
C LEU A 691 2.13 29.46 -38.11
N ARG A 692 3.46 29.56 -38.00
CA ARG A 692 4.32 30.09 -39.05
C ARG A 692 5.51 29.18 -39.37
N GLY A 693 6.16 29.42 -40.50
CA GLY A 693 7.45 28.81 -40.88
C GLY A 693 7.40 27.45 -41.55
N GLY A 694 6.29 26.71 -41.48
CA GLY A 694 6.19 25.36 -42.05
C GLY A 694 7.04 24.33 -41.28
N SER A 695 7.09 23.09 -41.75
CA SER A 695 7.72 21.98 -41.00
C SER A 695 8.48 21.01 -41.89
N TRP A 696 9.15 20.05 -41.25
CA TRP A 696 9.77 18.88 -41.86
C TRP A 696 8.82 18.04 -42.72
N ARG A 697 7.50 18.23 -42.62
CA ARG A 697 6.48 17.44 -43.34
C ARG A 697 5.84 18.17 -44.52
N ASN A 698 6.09 19.46 -44.70
CA ASN A 698 5.52 20.20 -45.82
C ASN A 698 6.09 19.67 -47.15
N SER A 699 5.22 19.18 -48.04
CA SER A 699 5.61 18.54 -49.31
C SER A 699 6.09 19.53 -50.38
N THR A 700 5.81 20.81 -50.20
CA THR A 700 6.24 21.90 -51.09
C THR A 700 6.79 23.07 -50.26
N GLY A 701 7.36 24.08 -50.92
CA GLY A 701 7.74 25.32 -50.26
C GLY A 701 6.57 26.19 -49.80
N THR A 702 5.32 25.81 -50.15
CA THR A 702 4.11 26.50 -49.68
C THR A 702 3.93 26.28 -48.18
N GLY A 703 3.80 27.38 -47.42
CA GLY A 703 3.75 27.37 -45.96
C GLY A 703 5.13 27.44 -45.28
N VAL A 704 6.22 27.13 -46.00
CA VAL A 704 7.61 27.23 -45.51
C VAL A 704 8.21 28.62 -45.74
N ASN A 705 7.62 29.40 -46.65
CA ASN A 705 8.01 30.77 -46.95
C ASN A 705 7.67 31.74 -45.80
N VAL A 706 8.33 32.90 -45.78
CA VAL A 706 8.21 33.87 -44.68
C VAL A 706 6.80 34.44 -44.53
N THR A 707 5.97 34.41 -45.58
CA THR A 707 4.59 34.94 -45.57
C THR A 707 3.52 33.87 -45.31
N GLY A 708 3.91 32.60 -45.17
CA GLY A 708 2.99 31.47 -45.05
C GLY A 708 2.28 31.44 -43.70
N ARG A 709 0.99 31.78 -43.70
CA ARG A 709 0.15 31.75 -42.49
C ARG A 709 -0.59 30.41 -42.40
N GLU A 710 -0.39 29.71 -41.30
CA GLU A 710 -1.14 28.50 -40.96
C GLU A 710 -1.88 28.69 -39.63
N TYR A 711 -2.79 27.78 -39.30
CA TYR A 711 -3.56 27.86 -38.07
C TYR A 711 -4.01 26.50 -37.56
N LYS A 712 -4.16 26.41 -36.24
CA LYS A 712 -4.80 25.28 -35.55
C LYS A 712 -5.48 25.73 -34.27
N TYR A 713 -6.39 24.89 -33.76
CA TYR A 713 -6.97 25.15 -32.45
C TYR A 713 -5.88 25.13 -31.39
N PRO A 714 -5.96 25.98 -30.35
CA PRO A 714 -4.91 26.11 -29.35
C PRO A 714 -4.63 24.83 -28.55
N HIS A 715 -5.57 23.87 -28.51
CA HIS A 715 -5.41 22.59 -27.83
C HIS A 715 -4.80 21.48 -28.71
N ASN A 716 -4.66 21.70 -30.02
CA ASN A 716 -4.12 20.70 -30.94
C ASN A 716 -2.62 20.50 -30.74
N ARG A 717 -2.19 19.23 -30.75
CA ARG A 717 -0.78 18.80 -30.75
C ARG A 717 -0.44 18.14 -32.07
N SER A 718 0.82 18.23 -32.49
CA SER A 718 1.36 17.47 -33.62
C SER A 718 2.87 17.38 -33.50
N GLY A 719 3.47 16.32 -34.05
CA GLY A 719 4.93 16.21 -34.19
C GLY A 719 5.54 17.26 -35.14
N GLU A 720 4.70 18.07 -35.79
CA GLU A 720 5.08 19.18 -36.66
C GLU A 720 5.03 20.54 -35.94
N TYR A 721 4.49 20.63 -34.71
CA TYR A 721 4.26 21.90 -34.01
C TYR A 721 5.27 22.08 -32.88
N GLY A 722 6.02 23.16 -32.95
CA GLY A 722 6.90 23.67 -31.90
C GLY A 722 6.64 25.17 -31.70
N PHE A 723 7.65 25.89 -31.20
CA PHE A 723 7.57 27.33 -30.99
C PHE A 723 8.97 27.91 -30.76
N ARG A 724 9.05 29.24 -30.78
CA ARG A 724 10.20 30.00 -30.32
C ARG A 724 9.74 31.11 -29.39
N VAL A 725 10.68 31.71 -28.66
CA VAL A 725 10.37 32.68 -27.60
C VAL A 725 11.04 34.02 -27.86
N VAL A 726 10.42 35.08 -27.35
CA VAL A 726 10.94 36.45 -27.40
C VAL A 726 10.92 37.10 -26.01
N LEU A 727 11.74 38.13 -25.86
CA LEU A 727 11.83 39.03 -24.71
C LEU A 727 11.70 40.48 -25.19
N ASN A 728 11.01 41.34 -24.46
CA ASN A 728 11.02 42.77 -24.77
C ASN A 728 12.42 43.36 -24.51
N ALA A 729 12.90 44.27 -25.37
CA ALA A 729 14.23 44.88 -25.23
C ALA A 729 14.22 46.25 -24.51
N ASN A 730 13.19 46.49 -23.70
CA ASN A 730 12.89 47.76 -23.03
C ASN A 730 13.97 48.21 -22.05
#